data_AF-A0A8G1W348-F1
#
_entry.id   AF-A0A8G1W348-F1
#
_cell.length_a   1.000
_cell.length_b   1.000
_cell.length_c   1.000
_cell.angle_alpha   90.00
_cell.angle_beta   90.00
_cell.angle_gamma   90.00
#
_symmetry.space_group_name_H-M   'P 1'
#
loop_
_entity.id
_entity.type
_entity.pdbx_description
1 polymer ?
#
loop_
_entity_poly.entity_id
_entity_poly.type
_entity_poly.pdbx_seq_one_letter_code
_entity_poly.pdbx_strand_id
1 'polypeptide(L)'
;MSFSGRRVSILRPGNRRFSLGKELSENELRSETHRQFRSAHEGHRPHAGLDASRASTGVVWCTERATEHGYAEDPSAWANLGQGAPEADDEIEGSFPRPTSIPITSAAREYGPTAGIKPLRAAVARLYNEHYRQGKESQYTWENVCIVPGGRAGLIRIAAILGNSYLSFPIPDYSAYSEMLTLFKNIAPIPIPLAQDDHYHIHPDKIAEEIARGTSVLLTSNPRNPTGHFVDNEELARIQDICRDRATLILDEFYGGYNYTTDCDGTTISGAEHVVDVNQDDVLLIDGLTKRFRLPGWRIAWVVGPKEFVDALGSAGSYLDGGANVPFQEAAIPMLEPDLVRAEMKALQSHFREKRDFVLKRLHEIGFRVKDVPQATFYIWLDLTSLEPPLPKEANISDGLNFFNALLTEKVIVVPGIFFDLNPAKRRDLFDSPCHHFVRLSYGPKMDVLKMGLDGIERVIRRARAQFEPKPEDEPARACNSSGAGADNARYDVCAIMALNLQRFLNLTFFIFLSVILFFLIILTPADAIYQCYITRRLTNIFIITGGYVVTFILAILIYATRLYTNRTVLSGIPKAWIPVEKEDVGKSVRRLVKEGLAHSAIIAYQARPRDLAADGDAFANYESLLIDRDHPPWGPIEHPGWSSPSCADLPDLPYRTVIQELPHLIEAKAVSLAPPDPIFAGVHQSLRAPFSDADESFPDTRVVEVLRRPVSMGLRAYLQHLVSLDVVRPPEVGAEFIARYERARFSSRDLHENEFRELMHVFAELLRSMTGLNPRVLAELQAAEEEDGASSQTESESIIGPSDEEGETETIDSFQDSEGVLSRGRSNSLRPSNASSWDARSAARQHGRWSPVWSRRPNTRGRAMEPPRTPSMRSLRRLPSNSSGGSVIHLVEARGPSDLPYAFNFGGSRERL
;
A
#
# COMPACT_ATOMS: atom_id res chain seq x y z
N MET A 1 2.69 -38.81 -47.33
CA MET A 1 3.91 -39.66 -47.39
C MET A 1 4.45 -39.84 -45.98
N SER A 2 5.39 -40.78 -45.78
CA SER A 2 5.89 -41.14 -44.44
C SER A 2 7.00 -40.21 -43.94
N PHE A 3 7.03 -40.04 -42.61
CA PHE A 3 8.10 -39.54 -41.73
C PHE A 3 9.40 -38.94 -42.32
N SER A 4 9.71 -37.73 -41.88
CA SER A 4 10.99 -37.49 -41.18
C SER A 4 10.76 -36.53 -40.01
N GLY A 5 11.08 -36.95 -38.79
CA GLY A 5 10.77 -36.20 -37.57
C GLY A 5 11.94 -35.33 -37.11
N ARG A 6 11.74 -34.01 -37.02
CA ARG A 6 12.55 -33.13 -36.18
C ARG A 6 11.69 -32.45 -35.13
N ARG A 7 12.18 -32.49 -33.88
CA ARG A 7 11.50 -32.01 -32.68
C ARG A 7 11.25 -30.51 -32.76
N VAL A 8 9.99 -30.08 -32.62
CA VAL A 8 9.67 -28.71 -32.18
C VAL A 8 9.41 -28.77 -30.68
N SER A 9 10.50 -28.80 -29.92
CA SER A 9 10.48 -28.72 -28.45
C SER A 9 10.64 -27.28 -28.00
N ILE A 10 9.87 -26.91 -26.98
CA ILE A 10 10.07 -25.72 -26.12
C ILE A 10 9.74 -24.38 -26.78
N LEU A 11 8.70 -23.77 -26.20
CA LEU A 11 8.37 -22.35 -26.22
C LEU A 11 9.63 -21.47 -26.11
N ARG A 12 9.94 -20.67 -27.14
CA ARG A 12 10.81 -19.50 -26.96
C ARG A 12 10.03 -18.44 -26.18
N PRO A 13 10.60 -17.79 -25.14
CA PRO A 13 9.96 -16.70 -24.41
C PRO A 13 10.02 -15.40 -25.23
N GLY A 14 9.22 -15.34 -26.31
CA GLY A 14 9.08 -14.14 -27.14
C GLY A 14 8.18 -13.09 -26.48
N ASN A 15 8.64 -11.84 -26.47
CA ASN A 15 7.91 -10.63 -26.06
C ASN A 15 7.61 -10.52 -24.55
N ARG A 16 8.62 -10.10 -23.76
CA ARG A 16 8.34 -9.29 -22.55
C ARG A 16 7.70 -7.97 -23.01
N ARG A 17 6.71 -7.46 -22.28
CA ARG A 17 5.74 -6.48 -22.83
C ARG A 17 6.15 -5.00 -22.71
N PHE A 18 7.28 -4.69 -22.09
CA PHE A 18 7.80 -3.33 -21.94
C PHE A 18 9.32 -3.29 -22.22
N SER A 19 9.64 -3.23 -23.51
CA SER A 19 10.94 -2.83 -24.07
C SER A 19 10.71 -2.67 -25.57
N LEU A 20 10.83 -1.44 -26.09
CA LEU A 20 10.73 -1.15 -27.53
C LEU A 20 12.10 -1.09 -28.21
N GLY A 21 13.18 -1.22 -27.44
CA GLY A 21 14.53 -1.51 -27.91
C GLY A 21 14.62 -2.91 -28.54
N LYS A 22 14.17 -3.02 -29.79
CA LYS A 22 14.55 -4.15 -30.67
C LYS A 22 15.92 -3.93 -31.31
N GLU A 23 16.39 -2.69 -31.27
CA GLU A 23 17.75 -2.25 -31.53
C GLU A 23 18.43 -2.05 -30.16
N LEU A 24 19.73 -2.31 -30.09
CA LEU A 24 20.53 -2.12 -28.88
C LEU A 24 20.78 -0.63 -28.65
N SER A 25 20.84 -0.19 -27.38
CA SER A 25 21.24 1.18 -27.04
C SER A 25 22.64 1.52 -27.56
N GLU A 26 22.97 2.82 -27.72
CA GLU A 26 24.33 3.21 -28.16
C GLU A 26 25.42 2.65 -27.22
N ASN A 27 25.17 2.64 -25.91
CA ASN A 27 26.07 2.08 -24.92
C ASN A 27 26.26 0.57 -25.13
N GLU A 28 25.21 -0.19 -25.45
CA GLU A 28 25.28 -1.62 -25.74
C GLU A 28 25.97 -1.95 -27.07
N LEU A 29 25.79 -1.12 -28.09
CA LEU A 29 26.52 -1.25 -29.36
C LEU A 29 28.02 -1.02 -29.17
N ARG A 30 28.41 -0.11 -28.28
CA ARG A 30 29.80 0.27 -28.00
C ARG A 30 30.47 -0.51 -26.86
N SER A 31 29.71 -1.17 -25.98
CA SER A 31 30.21 -1.92 -24.83
C SER A 31 30.10 -3.43 -25.01
N GLU A 32 31.14 -4.20 -24.65
CA GLU A 32 31.00 -5.64 -24.47
C GLU A 32 30.35 -5.98 -23.13
N THR A 33 30.72 -5.29 -22.05
CA THR A 33 30.20 -5.50 -20.69
C THR A 33 28.68 -5.42 -20.64
N HIS A 34 28.05 -4.49 -21.37
CA HIS A 34 26.58 -4.40 -21.43
C HIS A 34 25.95 -5.63 -22.11
N ARG A 35 26.56 -6.13 -23.20
CA ARG A 35 26.08 -7.33 -23.92
C ARG A 35 26.28 -8.61 -23.09
N GLN A 36 27.40 -8.70 -22.35
CA GLN A 36 27.62 -9.74 -21.34
C GLN A 36 26.56 -9.63 -20.22
N PHE A 37 26.29 -8.43 -19.70
CA PHE A 37 25.27 -8.19 -18.69
C PHE A 37 23.86 -8.61 -19.15
N ARG A 38 23.43 -8.22 -20.36
CA ARG A 38 22.12 -8.60 -20.92
C ARG A 38 22.01 -10.12 -21.02
N SER A 39 23.01 -10.80 -21.59
CA SER A 39 22.99 -12.26 -21.76
C SER A 39 23.03 -13.04 -20.43
N ALA A 40 23.73 -12.55 -19.40
CA ALA A 40 23.66 -13.13 -18.06
C ALA A 40 22.25 -13.02 -17.44
N HIS A 41 21.51 -11.93 -17.73
CA HIS A 41 20.18 -11.65 -17.18
C HIS A 41 19.00 -12.23 -17.99
N GLU A 42 19.26 -12.83 -19.16
CA GLU A 42 18.27 -13.62 -19.91
C GLU A 42 17.99 -14.99 -19.26
N GLY A 43 18.96 -15.51 -18.50
CA GLY A 43 18.79 -16.65 -17.61
C GLY A 43 19.44 -17.95 -18.11
N HIS A 44 19.75 -18.83 -17.16
CA HIS A 44 20.31 -20.16 -17.44
C HIS A 44 19.27 -21.10 -18.06
N ARG A 45 19.71 -22.29 -18.50
CA ARG A 45 18.83 -23.31 -19.14
C ARG A 45 17.56 -23.54 -18.31
N PRO A 46 16.37 -23.64 -18.93
CA PRO A 46 15.11 -23.75 -18.21
C PRO A 46 14.96 -25.12 -17.53
N HIS A 47 15.36 -25.20 -16.26
CA HIS A 47 15.01 -26.31 -15.39
C HIS A 47 13.52 -26.19 -14.98
N ALA A 48 12.79 -27.31 -14.96
CA ALA A 48 11.37 -27.29 -14.62
C ALA A 48 11.17 -26.79 -13.18
N GLY A 49 10.42 -25.70 -13.02
CA GLY A 49 10.18 -25.02 -11.73
C GLY A 49 11.19 -23.93 -11.36
N LEU A 50 12.30 -23.76 -12.10
CA LEU A 50 13.26 -22.68 -11.85
C LEU A 50 12.94 -21.45 -12.70
N ASP A 51 12.59 -20.34 -12.04
CA ASP A 51 12.54 -19.02 -12.66
C ASP A 51 13.97 -18.45 -12.81
N ALA A 52 14.66 -18.90 -13.85
CA ALA A 52 16.04 -18.50 -14.16
C ALA A 52 16.19 -17.01 -14.54
N SER A 53 15.11 -16.22 -14.54
CA SER A 53 15.17 -14.77 -14.78
C SER A 53 15.43 -13.94 -13.51
N ARG A 54 15.42 -14.58 -12.33
CA ARG A 54 15.79 -14.02 -11.03
C ARG A 54 17.32 -14.05 -10.86
N ALA A 55 17.97 -13.03 -11.42
CA ALA A 55 19.41 -12.81 -11.29
C ALA A 55 19.79 -12.24 -9.91
N SER A 56 21.10 -12.22 -9.62
CA SER A 56 21.66 -11.70 -8.37
C SER A 56 21.51 -10.18 -8.23
N THR A 57 21.37 -9.73 -6.99
CA THR A 57 21.29 -8.29 -6.64
C THR A 57 22.61 -7.59 -6.95
N GLY A 58 22.62 -6.30 -7.27
CA GLY A 58 23.81 -5.60 -7.79
C GLY A 58 25.12 -5.79 -7.01
N VAL A 59 25.08 -5.70 -5.67
CA VAL A 59 26.27 -5.94 -4.82
C VAL A 59 26.77 -7.38 -4.96
N VAL A 60 25.85 -8.35 -5.02
CA VAL A 60 26.18 -9.77 -5.19
C VAL A 60 26.72 -10.02 -6.60
N TRP A 61 26.10 -9.47 -7.65
CA TRP A 61 26.59 -9.55 -9.02
C TRP A 61 28.03 -9.01 -9.18
N CYS A 62 28.34 -7.87 -8.56
CA CYS A 62 29.69 -7.30 -8.54
C CYS A 62 30.69 -8.21 -7.82
N THR A 63 30.27 -8.84 -6.72
CA THR A 63 31.10 -9.74 -5.92
C THR A 63 31.32 -11.10 -6.62
N GLU A 64 30.31 -11.59 -7.35
CA GLU A 64 30.40 -12.78 -8.21
C GLU A 64 31.45 -12.58 -9.32
N ARG A 65 31.42 -11.44 -10.03
CA ARG A 65 32.46 -11.09 -11.03
C ARG A 65 33.86 -11.00 -10.41
N ALA A 66 34.00 -10.38 -9.23
CA ALA A 66 35.28 -10.33 -8.50
C ALA A 66 35.79 -11.72 -8.11
N THR A 67 34.89 -12.64 -7.79
CA THR A 67 35.20 -14.04 -7.44
C THR A 67 35.61 -14.84 -8.67
N GLU A 68 34.97 -14.62 -9.83
CA GLU A 68 35.34 -15.22 -11.12
C GLU A 68 36.72 -14.78 -11.63
N HIS A 69 37.22 -13.63 -11.18
CA HIS A 69 38.60 -13.17 -11.39
C HIS A 69 39.58 -13.54 -10.25
N GLY A 70 39.15 -14.38 -9.30
CA GLY A 70 40.01 -14.95 -8.25
C GLY A 70 40.29 -14.04 -7.05
N TYR A 71 39.65 -12.86 -6.91
CA TYR A 71 40.01 -11.93 -5.82
C TYR A 71 39.63 -12.45 -4.42
N ALA A 72 38.73 -13.43 -4.35
CA ALA A 72 38.40 -14.13 -3.12
C ALA A 72 39.56 -14.99 -2.56
N GLU A 73 40.58 -15.31 -3.36
CA GLU A 73 41.73 -16.12 -2.95
C GLU A 73 42.76 -15.32 -2.14
N ASP A 74 42.86 -14.01 -2.38
CA ASP A 74 43.71 -13.08 -1.62
C ASP A 74 42.93 -11.81 -1.25
N PRO A 75 42.23 -11.81 -0.10
CA PRO A 75 41.49 -10.65 0.39
C PRO A 75 42.33 -9.39 0.66
N SER A 76 43.66 -9.49 0.73
CA SER A 76 44.55 -8.36 1.00
C SER A 76 44.93 -7.56 -0.26
N ALA A 77 44.81 -8.18 -1.43
CA ALA A 77 45.30 -7.63 -2.69
C ALA A 77 44.21 -7.05 -3.61
N TRP A 78 43.02 -6.70 -3.08
CA TRP A 78 41.93 -6.07 -3.85
C TRP A 78 41.07 -5.13 -2.99
N ALA A 79 40.37 -4.18 -3.62
CA ALA A 79 39.56 -3.18 -2.93
C ALA A 79 38.05 -3.31 -3.21
N ASN A 80 37.29 -3.74 -2.19
CA ASN A 80 35.83 -3.86 -2.26
C ASN A 80 35.12 -2.56 -1.84
N LEU A 81 35.18 -1.53 -2.68
CA LEU A 81 34.37 -0.32 -2.52
C LEU A 81 32.89 -0.53 -2.90
N GLY A 82 32.49 -1.75 -3.29
CA GLY A 82 31.09 -2.14 -3.45
C GLY A 82 30.40 -2.56 -2.15
N GLN A 83 31.17 -2.85 -1.10
CA GLN A 83 30.72 -3.53 0.12
C GLN A 83 29.59 -2.78 0.85
N GLY A 84 28.48 -3.48 1.09
CA GLY A 84 27.28 -2.96 1.77
C GLY A 84 27.36 -2.94 3.30
N ALA A 85 28.55 -2.95 3.90
CA ALA A 85 28.77 -3.04 5.35
C ALA A 85 30.01 -2.24 5.77
N PRO A 86 30.07 -1.71 7.01
CA PRO A 86 31.27 -1.11 7.56
C PRO A 86 32.35 -2.17 7.81
N GLU A 87 33.57 -1.74 8.15
CA GLU A 87 34.55 -2.59 8.83
C GLU A 87 33.96 -3.16 10.14
N ALA A 88 34.29 -4.40 10.51
CA ALA A 88 33.64 -5.11 11.62
C ALA A 88 34.50 -5.21 12.89
N ASP A 89 35.76 -4.77 12.81
CA ASP A 89 36.76 -4.94 13.87
C ASP A 89 36.60 -3.91 14.99
N ASP A 90 37.12 -4.21 16.17
CA ASP A 90 37.08 -3.34 17.37
C ASP A 90 38.23 -2.31 17.42
N GLU A 91 38.86 -2.00 16.29
CA GLU A 91 40.01 -1.07 16.18
C GLU A 91 39.61 0.42 16.17
N ILE A 92 38.31 0.73 16.05
CA ILE A 92 37.80 2.11 16.05
C ILE A 92 37.83 2.69 17.47
N GLU A 93 38.54 3.81 17.66
CA GLU A 93 38.66 4.47 18.96
C GLU A 93 37.31 4.95 19.50
N GLY A 94 37.09 4.78 20.81
CA GLY A 94 35.84 5.12 21.49
C GLY A 94 34.70 4.10 21.34
N SER A 95 34.83 3.12 20.44
CA SER A 95 33.86 2.03 20.33
C SER A 95 33.93 1.04 21.49
N PHE A 96 32.80 0.40 21.79
CA PHE A 96 32.80 -0.70 22.76
C PHE A 96 33.22 -2.03 22.10
N PRO A 97 33.92 -2.92 22.85
CA PRO A 97 34.40 -4.19 22.30
C PRO A 97 33.27 -5.20 22.11
N ARG A 98 33.37 -6.00 21.03
CA ARG A 98 32.39 -7.03 20.69
C ARG A 98 32.78 -8.37 21.34
N PRO A 99 31.81 -9.17 21.82
CA PRO A 99 32.11 -10.39 22.54
C PRO A 99 32.67 -11.47 21.61
N THR A 100 33.93 -11.85 21.84
CA THR A 100 34.64 -12.91 21.11
C THR A 100 34.14 -14.32 21.42
N SER A 101 33.32 -14.48 22.45
CA SER A 101 32.62 -15.73 22.81
C SER A 101 31.29 -15.41 23.50
N ILE A 102 30.30 -16.30 23.35
CA ILE A 102 28.94 -16.10 23.87
C ILE A 102 28.49 -17.35 24.63
N PRO A 103 28.03 -17.23 25.89
CA PRO A 103 27.60 -18.36 26.69
C PRO A 103 26.24 -18.89 26.21
N ILE A 104 26.21 -20.10 25.65
CA ILE A 104 24.96 -20.73 25.23
C ILE A 104 24.22 -21.27 26.46
N THR A 105 23.27 -20.49 26.98
CA THR A 105 22.40 -20.87 28.11
C THR A 105 21.60 -22.13 27.82
N SER A 106 20.95 -22.73 28.82
CA SER A 106 20.07 -23.88 28.55
C SER A 106 18.78 -23.49 27.82
N ALA A 107 18.32 -22.24 27.98
CA ALA A 107 17.14 -21.72 27.29
C ALA A 107 17.44 -21.41 25.81
N ALA A 108 18.60 -20.82 25.52
CA ALA A 108 19.01 -20.46 24.15
C ALA A 108 19.34 -21.65 23.22
N ARG A 109 19.10 -22.89 23.67
CA ARG A 109 19.20 -24.14 22.88
C ARG A 109 17.84 -24.60 22.35
N GLU A 110 16.75 -24.11 22.96
CA GLU A 110 15.37 -24.40 22.58
C GLU A 110 14.85 -23.37 21.57
N TYR A 111 13.66 -23.61 21.02
CA TYR A 111 12.99 -22.62 20.18
C TYR A 111 12.59 -21.37 20.98
N GLY A 112 13.08 -20.21 20.54
CA GLY A 112 12.62 -18.91 21.03
C GLY A 112 11.28 -18.49 20.40
N PRO A 113 10.62 -17.43 20.91
CA PRO A 113 9.45 -16.84 20.27
C PRO A 113 9.80 -16.29 18.87
N THR A 114 8.90 -16.42 17.91
CA THR A 114 9.11 -15.99 16.51
C THR A 114 9.28 -14.47 16.34
N ALA A 115 8.72 -13.69 17.27
CA ALA A 115 8.91 -12.24 17.42
C ALA A 115 10.11 -11.86 18.30
N GLY A 116 10.91 -12.82 18.75
CA GLY A 116 12.07 -12.63 19.61
C GLY A 116 11.79 -12.72 21.11
N ILE A 117 12.87 -12.83 21.90
CA ILE A 117 12.80 -12.91 23.36
C ILE A 117 12.38 -11.57 23.97
N LYS A 118 11.47 -11.60 24.95
CA LYS A 118 10.94 -10.39 25.61
C LYS A 118 12.03 -9.44 26.17
N PRO A 119 13.15 -9.92 26.76
CA PRO A 119 14.22 -9.03 27.21
C PRO A 119 14.85 -8.19 26.10
N LEU A 120 15.09 -8.76 24.90
CA LEU A 120 15.62 -7.98 23.78
C LEU A 120 14.56 -7.03 23.20
N ARG A 121 13.31 -7.49 23.05
CA ARG A 121 12.19 -6.63 22.63
C ARG A 121 12.04 -5.41 23.55
N ALA A 122 12.19 -5.60 24.87
CA ALA A 122 12.16 -4.53 25.85
C ALA A 122 13.39 -3.60 25.79
N ALA A 123 14.59 -4.15 25.55
CA ALA A 123 15.80 -3.35 25.41
C ALA A 123 15.78 -2.45 24.17
N VAL A 124 15.26 -2.95 23.04
CA VAL A 124 15.00 -2.13 21.83
C VAL A 124 13.95 -1.05 22.13
N ALA A 125 12.82 -1.39 22.74
CA ALA A 125 11.77 -0.41 23.07
C ALA A 125 12.31 0.72 23.96
N ARG A 126 13.09 0.39 25.01
CA ARG A 126 13.78 1.38 25.85
C ARG A 126 14.74 2.25 25.05
N LEU A 127 15.54 1.68 24.15
CA LEU A 127 16.47 2.45 23.31
C LEU A 127 15.74 3.51 22.47
N TYR A 128 14.64 3.13 21.80
CA TYR A 128 13.84 4.08 21.00
C TYR A 128 13.16 5.13 21.87
N ASN A 129 12.66 4.77 23.05
CA ASN A 129 12.04 5.73 23.97
C ASN A 129 13.06 6.76 24.50
N GLU A 130 14.24 6.31 24.90
CA GLU A 130 15.30 7.16 25.46
C GLU A 130 16.05 8.00 24.41
N HIS A 131 16.06 7.58 23.14
CA HIS A 131 16.70 8.35 22.07
C HIS A 131 15.75 9.32 21.36
N TYR A 132 14.44 9.02 21.26
CA TYR A 132 13.51 9.78 20.41
C TYR A 132 12.15 10.12 21.05
N ARG A 133 11.84 9.66 22.27
CA ARG A 133 10.50 9.86 22.89
C ARG A 133 10.54 10.38 24.33
N GLN A 134 11.66 10.96 24.76
CA GLN A 134 11.73 11.60 26.07
C GLN A 134 10.66 12.71 26.18
N GLY A 135 9.85 12.68 27.24
CA GLY A 135 8.73 13.61 27.45
C GLY A 135 7.42 13.31 26.70
N LYS A 136 7.37 12.32 25.78
CA LYS A 136 6.11 11.92 25.12
C LYS A 136 5.25 11.04 26.03
N GLU A 137 3.92 11.15 25.92
CA GLU A 137 2.97 10.31 26.67
C GLU A 137 2.96 8.86 26.16
N SER A 138 2.82 8.68 24.85
CA SER A 138 2.78 7.36 24.22
C SER A 138 4.20 6.81 24.04
N GLN A 139 4.47 5.65 24.65
CA GLN A 139 5.81 5.03 24.74
C GLN A 139 5.80 3.62 24.18
N TYR A 140 6.83 3.24 23.41
CA TYR A 140 6.94 1.88 22.90
C TYR A 140 7.11 0.88 24.04
N THR A 141 6.38 -0.24 24.01
CA THR A 141 6.63 -1.38 24.91
C THR A 141 7.32 -2.51 24.14
N TRP A 142 7.71 -3.58 24.84
CA TRP A 142 8.19 -4.82 24.21
C TRP A 142 7.18 -5.40 23.19
N GLU A 143 5.90 -5.07 23.31
CA GLU A 143 4.83 -5.47 22.39
C GLU A 143 4.95 -4.77 21.03
N ASN A 144 5.50 -3.54 21.01
CA ASN A 144 5.73 -2.74 19.81
C ASN A 144 7.03 -3.08 19.06
N VAL A 145 7.73 -4.17 19.42
CA VAL A 145 8.98 -4.61 18.78
C VAL A 145 8.89 -6.06 18.32
N CYS A 146 9.25 -6.33 17.07
CA CYS A 146 9.41 -7.68 16.50
C CYS A 146 10.88 -7.94 16.13
N ILE A 147 11.55 -8.92 16.73
CA ILE A 147 12.92 -9.32 16.35
C ILE A 147 12.86 -10.27 15.14
N VAL A 148 13.71 -10.02 14.14
CA VAL A 148 13.73 -10.72 12.85
C VAL A 148 15.17 -11.16 12.48
N PRO A 149 15.36 -12.22 11.67
CA PRO A 149 16.70 -12.73 11.30
C PRO A 149 17.47 -11.85 10.27
N GLY A 150 17.55 -10.55 10.56
CA GLY A 150 18.21 -9.51 9.76
C GLY A 150 17.27 -8.80 8.77
N GLY A 151 17.65 -7.59 8.34
CA GLY A 151 16.77 -6.66 7.62
C GLY A 151 15.97 -7.24 6.44
N ARG A 152 16.59 -8.04 5.56
CA ARG A 152 15.87 -8.69 4.44
C ARG A 152 14.75 -9.63 4.92
N ALA A 153 14.88 -10.32 6.05
CA ALA A 153 13.81 -11.13 6.61
C ALA A 153 12.69 -10.25 7.19
N GLY A 154 13.03 -9.13 7.83
CA GLY A 154 12.05 -8.13 8.28
C GLY A 154 11.22 -7.56 7.13
N LEU A 155 11.87 -7.11 6.05
CA LEU A 155 11.19 -6.63 4.83
C LEU A 155 10.25 -7.69 4.23
N ILE A 156 10.69 -8.95 4.17
CA ILE A 156 9.85 -10.07 3.69
C ILE A 156 8.67 -10.37 4.63
N ARG A 157 8.84 -10.26 5.96
CA ARG A 157 7.73 -10.38 6.92
C ARG A 157 6.74 -9.21 6.78
N ILE A 158 7.22 -7.97 6.63
CA ILE A 158 6.38 -6.78 6.42
C ILE A 158 5.54 -6.99 5.13
N ALA A 159 6.18 -7.28 4.00
CA ALA A 159 5.49 -7.52 2.73
C ALA A 159 4.52 -8.72 2.74
N ALA A 160 4.70 -9.68 3.67
CA ALA A 160 3.80 -10.80 3.87
C ALA A 160 2.57 -10.50 4.74
N ILE A 161 2.57 -9.40 5.51
CA ILE A 161 1.42 -8.96 6.31
C ILE A 161 0.65 -7.79 5.67
N LEU A 162 1.28 -7.04 4.75
CA LEU A 162 0.60 -6.01 3.97
C LEU A 162 -0.55 -6.59 3.15
N GLY A 163 -1.69 -5.90 3.13
CA GLY A 163 -2.84 -6.24 2.29
C GLY A 163 -2.57 -6.01 0.80
N ASN A 164 -3.65 -6.04 0.00
CA ASN A 164 -3.59 -5.53 -1.37
C ASN A 164 -3.32 -4.03 -1.30
N SER A 165 -2.19 -3.59 -1.83
CA SER A 165 -1.63 -2.26 -1.54
C SER A 165 -0.97 -1.63 -2.76
N TYR A 166 -1.18 -0.33 -2.94
CA TYR A 166 -0.35 0.49 -3.82
C TYR A 166 0.84 0.98 -2.99
N LEU A 167 2.01 0.40 -3.24
CA LEU A 167 3.22 0.66 -2.48
C LEU A 167 4.16 1.53 -3.30
N SER A 168 4.36 2.76 -2.83
CA SER A 168 5.22 3.74 -3.47
C SER A 168 6.62 3.75 -2.85
N PHE A 169 7.64 4.01 -3.66
CA PHE A 169 9.04 4.04 -3.24
C PHE A 169 9.85 4.99 -4.12
N PRO A 170 10.81 5.75 -3.56
CA PRO A 170 11.62 6.66 -4.35
C PRO A 170 12.67 5.92 -5.20
N ILE A 171 13.15 6.60 -6.24
CA ILE A 171 14.29 6.19 -7.05
C ILE A 171 15.29 7.35 -7.14
N PRO A 172 16.60 7.12 -6.90
CA PRO A 172 17.24 5.86 -6.52
C PRO A 172 17.03 5.51 -5.04
N ASP A 173 16.99 4.21 -4.73
CA ASP A 173 16.96 3.67 -3.36
C ASP A 173 17.52 2.22 -3.34
N TYR A 174 17.44 1.52 -2.21
CA TYR A 174 18.12 0.27 -1.93
C TYR A 174 17.60 -0.88 -2.80
N SER A 175 18.45 -1.33 -3.74
CA SER A 175 18.23 -2.43 -4.69
C SER A 175 17.40 -3.63 -4.17
N ALA A 176 17.52 -4.00 -2.89
CA ALA A 176 16.80 -5.10 -2.27
C ALA A 176 15.27 -5.01 -2.34
N TYR A 177 14.70 -3.80 -2.41
CA TYR A 177 13.26 -3.62 -2.54
C TYR A 177 12.75 -4.18 -3.87
N SER A 178 13.57 -4.17 -4.93
CA SER A 178 13.21 -4.69 -6.25
C SER A 178 12.82 -6.17 -6.19
N GLU A 179 13.56 -7.00 -5.44
CA GLU A 179 13.19 -8.42 -5.29
C GLU A 179 11.90 -8.60 -4.48
N MET A 180 11.76 -7.89 -3.36
CA MET A 180 10.58 -7.95 -2.50
C MET A 180 9.30 -7.58 -3.29
N LEU A 181 9.33 -6.43 -3.97
CA LEU A 181 8.26 -5.91 -4.82
C LEU A 181 8.05 -6.74 -6.10
N THR A 182 9.00 -7.60 -6.47
CA THR A 182 8.82 -8.59 -7.54
C THR A 182 8.16 -9.87 -7.05
N LEU A 183 8.36 -10.26 -5.78
CA LEU A 183 7.85 -11.50 -5.21
C LEU A 183 6.37 -11.42 -4.83
N PHE A 184 6.00 -10.42 -4.03
CA PHE A 184 4.66 -10.25 -3.50
C PHE A 184 3.69 -9.71 -4.56
N LYS A 185 2.50 -10.32 -4.69
CA LYS A 185 1.54 -10.04 -5.79
C LYS A 185 0.29 -9.28 -5.36
N ASN A 186 0.07 -9.19 -4.05
CA ASN A 186 -0.78 -8.23 -3.34
C ASN A 186 -0.24 -6.80 -3.47
N ILE A 187 1.07 -6.63 -3.62
CA ILE A 187 1.72 -5.32 -3.74
C ILE A 187 1.75 -4.87 -5.20
N ALA A 188 1.23 -3.68 -5.46
CA ALA A 188 1.37 -2.95 -6.72
C ALA A 188 2.46 -1.88 -6.58
N PRO A 189 3.70 -2.13 -7.04
CA PRO A 189 4.81 -1.19 -6.89
C PRO A 189 4.66 0.05 -7.80
N ILE A 190 4.72 1.23 -7.20
CA ILE A 190 4.72 2.55 -7.86
C ILE A 190 6.08 3.24 -7.62
N PRO A 191 6.90 3.51 -8.65
CA PRO A 191 8.14 4.25 -8.48
C PRO A 191 7.87 5.76 -8.40
N ILE A 192 8.51 6.46 -7.47
CA ILE A 192 8.58 7.93 -7.40
C ILE A 192 9.97 8.38 -7.91
N PRO A 193 10.12 8.87 -9.16
CA PRO A 193 11.40 9.37 -9.64
C PRO A 193 11.76 10.69 -8.95
N LEU A 194 12.94 10.75 -8.34
CA LEU A 194 13.48 11.99 -7.77
C LEU A 194 14.51 12.62 -8.73
N ALA A 195 14.71 13.94 -8.64
CA ALA A 195 15.54 14.65 -9.61
C ALA A 195 17.01 14.68 -9.16
N GLN A 196 17.95 14.60 -10.11
CA GLN A 196 19.35 14.85 -9.80
C GLN A 196 19.56 16.32 -9.35
N ASP A 197 18.82 17.24 -9.97
CA ASP A 197 18.85 18.68 -9.64
C ASP A 197 18.23 19.02 -8.27
N ASP A 198 17.48 18.11 -7.64
CA ASP A 198 17.00 18.23 -6.25
C ASP A 198 17.78 17.35 -5.26
N HIS A 199 18.99 16.90 -5.63
CA HIS A 199 19.84 15.98 -4.86
C HIS A 199 19.13 14.64 -4.51
N TYR A 200 18.12 14.26 -5.30
CA TYR A 200 17.19 13.16 -5.05
C TYR A 200 16.46 13.28 -3.71
N HIS A 201 15.89 14.45 -3.44
CA HIS A 201 15.17 14.78 -2.20
C HIS A 201 13.70 14.31 -2.21
N ILE A 202 13.19 13.90 -1.04
CA ILE A 202 11.82 13.41 -0.85
C ILE A 202 10.95 14.56 -0.33
N HIS A 203 10.47 15.39 -1.26
CA HIS A 203 9.59 16.51 -0.95
C HIS A 203 8.25 16.01 -0.37
N PRO A 204 7.74 16.57 0.74
CA PRO A 204 6.44 16.19 1.31
C PRO A 204 5.28 16.26 0.31
N ASP A 205 5.28 17.27 -0.58
CA ASP A 205 4.23 17.47 -1.58
C ASP A 205 4.13 16.30 -2.56
N LYS A 206 5.27 15.73 -2.99
CA LYS A 206 5.31 14.53 -3.86
C LYS A 206 4.70 13.30 -3.16
N ILE A 207 4.79 13.22 -1.82
CA ILE A 207 4.16 12.16 -1.04
C ILE A 207 2.65 12.38 -0.92
N ALA A 208 2.21 13.64 -0.71
CA ALA A 208 0.79 13.99 -0.72
C ALA A 208 0.13 13.70 -2.08
N GLU A 209 0.80 14.02 -3.20
CA GLU A 209 0.33 13.69 -4.55
C GLU A 209 0.16 12.18 -4.77
N GLU A 210 1.15 11.36 -4.38
CA GLU A 210 1.07 9.91 -4.58
C GLU A 210 0.02 9.25 -3.67
N ILE A 211 -0.21 9.77 -2.45
CA ILE A 211 -1.32 9.35 -1.58
C ILE A 211 -2.68 9.76 -2.17
N ALA A 212 -2.82 10.99 -2.69
CA ALA A 212 -4.03 11.44 -3.40
C ALA A 212 -4.32 10.61 -4.67
N ARG A 213 -3.27 10.03 -5.29
CA ARG A 213 -3.37 9.06 -6.40
C ARG A 213 -3.68 7.62 -5.97
N GLY A 214 -3.84 7.37 -4.67
CA GLY A 214 -4.23 6.08 -4.10
C GLY A 214 -3.10 5.23 -3.52
N THR A 215 -1.90 5.79 -3.31
CA THR A 215 -0.84 5.12 -2.52
C THR A 215 -1.33 4.83 -1.11
N SER A 216 -1.21 3.57 -0.67
CA SER A 216 -1.61 3.12 0.66
C SER A 216 -0.44 2.68 1.53
N VAL A 217 0.78 2.59 0.96
CA VAL A 217 2.03 2.25 1.66
C VAL A 217 3.18 3.04 1.03
N LEU A 218 4.05 3.64 1.84
CA LEU A 218 5.31 4.25 1.39
C LEU A 218 6.51 3.45 1.96
N LEU A 219 7.54 3.21 1.15
CA LEU A 219 8.78 2.54 1.56
C LEU A 219 10.01 3.31 1.07
N THR A 220 10.92 3.66 1.97
CA THR A 220 12.21 4.29 1.64
C THR A 220 13.29 3.89 2.65
N SER A 221 14.57 3.95 2.27
CA SER A 221 15.65 4.02 3.25
C SER A 221 15.84 5.46 3.74
N ASN A 222 16.00 5.63 5.05
CA ASN A 222 16.24 6.92 5.69
C ASN A 222 17.15 6.74 6.92
N PRO A 223 18.45 7.07 6.86
CA PRO A 223 19.17 7.66 5.73
C PRO A 223 19.29 6.78 4.48
N ARG A 224 19.37 7.45 3.32
CA ARG A 224 19.11 6.92 1.98
C ARG A 224 20.33 6.24 1.37
N ASN A 225 20.18 4.98 0.97
CA ASN A 225 21.17 4.23 0.20
C ASN A 225 20.69 4.08 -1.26
N PRO A 226 21.29 4.78 -2.24
CA PRO A 226 22.75 5.01 -2.31
C PRO A 226 23.24 6.43 -2.00
N THR A 227 22.36 7.43 -1.89
CA THR A 227 22.73 8.86 -2.00
C THR A 227 23.48 9.41 -0.79
N GLY A 228 23.28 8.87 0.41
CA GLY A 228 23.89 9.36 1.64
C GLY A 228 23.23 10.63 2.20
N HIS A 229 22.05 10.99 1.72
CA HIS A 229 21.19 12.02 2.30
C HIS A 229 20.11 11.39 3.19
N PHE A 230 19.31 12.21 3.88
CA PHE A 230 18.14 11.79 4.65
C PHE A 230 17.04 12.86 4.53
N VAL A 231 15.83 12.55 5.01
CA VAL A 231 14.73 13.53 5.12
C VAL A 231 14.94 14.33 6.39
N ASP A 232 15.04 15.67 6.27
CA ASP A 232 15.23 16.57 7.41
C ASP A 232 14.07 16.51 8.40
N ASN A 233 14.35 16.85 9.66
CA ASN A 233 13.48 16.48 10.80
C ASN A 233 12.06 17.06 10.70
N GLU A 234 11.94 18.33 10.34
CA GLU A 234 10.65 19.01 10.12
C GLU A 234 9.89 18.45 8.92
N GLU A 235 10.60 17.95 7.90
CA GLU A 235 9.98 17.38 6.70
C GLU A 235 9.53 15.95 6.91
N LEU A 236 10.26 15.19 7.74
CA LEU A 236 9.86 13.85 8.17
C LEU A 236 8.61 13.91 9.08
N ALA A 237 8.48 14.95 9.90
CA ALA A 237 7.24 15.26 10.63
C ALA A 237 6.08 15.51 9.64
N ARG A 238 6.24 16.45 8.70
CA ARG A 238 5.23 16.73 7.66
C ARG A 238 4.84 15.48 6.86
N ILE A 239 5.79 14.62 6.51
CA ILE A 239 5.52 13.36 5.80
C ILE A 239 4.74 12.36 6.68
N GLN A 240 5.03 12.26 7.98
CA GLN A 240 4.23 11.42 8.89
C GLN A 240 2.80 11.96 9.07
N ASP A 241 2.63 13.27 9.18
CA ASP A 241 1.32 13.91 9.25
C ASP A 241 0.52 13.70 7.94
N ILE A 242 1.19 13.75 6.78
CA ILE A 242 0.63 13.43 5.46
C ILE A 242 0.25 11.93 5.35
N CYS A 243 0.99 11.02 5.99
CA CYS A 243 0.68 9.59 6.02
C CYS A 243 -0.42 9.21 7.02
N ARG A 244 -0.61 9.95 8.13
CA ARG A 244 -1.56 9.62 9.20
C ARG A 244 -2.99 9.44 8.64
N ASP A 245 -3.64 8.38 9.11
CA ASP A 245 -4.96 7.88 8.70
C ASP A 245 -5.12 7.57 7.20
N ARG A 246 -4.02 7.55 6.43
CA ARG A 246 -4.05 7.50 4.95
C ARG A 246 -3.14 6.45 4.32
N ALA A 247 -1.92 6.26 4.83
CA ALA A 247 -0.96 5.30 4.29
C ALA A 247 0.05 4.79 5.34
N THR A 248 0.39 3.51 5.29
CA THR A 248 1.43 2.92 6.15
C THR A 248 2.82 3.41 5.71
N LEU A 249 3.60 4.00 6.62
CA LEU A 249 4.96 4.46 6.35
C LEU A 249 6.00 3.43 6.81
N ILE A 250 6.87 2.98 5.91
CA ILE A 250 7.95 2.02 6.21
C ILE A 250 9.31 2.70 6.02
N LEU A 251 10.05 2.87 7.11
CA LEU A 251 11.39 3.48 7.11
C LEU A 251 12.46 2.41 7.39
N ASP A 252 13.39 2.25 6.44
CA ASP A 252 14.60 1.43 6.59
C ASP A 252 15.72 2.30 7.15
N GLU A 253 15.90 2.19 8.47
CA GLU A 253 16.73 3.09 9.30
C GLU A 253 18.12 2.51 9.60
N PHE A 254 18.55 1.49 8.85
CA PHE A 254 19.80 0.77 9.10
C PHE A 254 21.05 1.67 9.14
N TYR A 255 20.98 2.90 8.61
CA TYR A 255 22.06 3.88 8.60
C TYR A 255 21.86 5.05 9.58
N GLY A 256 20.80 5.07 10.39
CA GLY A 256 20.45 6.21 11.26
C GLY A 256 21.53 6.58 12.28
N GLY A 257 22.40 5.64 12.64
CA GLY A 257 23.59 5.89 13.46
C GLY A 257 24.70 6.73 12.80
N TYR A 258 24.75 6.78 11.47
CA TYR A 258 25.79 7.46 10.70
C TYR A 258 25.30 8.85 10.29
N ASN A 259 25.18 9.77 11.25
CA ASN A 259 24.83 11.17 11.03
C ASN A 259 26.08 12.07 11.12
N TYR A 260 26.27 12.98 10.16
CA TYR A 260 27.38 13.94 10.16
C TYR A 260 26.94 15.40 10.37
N THR A 261 25.64 15.65 10.53
CA THR A 261 25.07 17.01 10.67
C THR A 261 25.18 17.56 12.09
N THR A 262 25.15 16.70 13.11
CA THR A 262 25.16 17.07 14.54
C THR A 262 26.57 17.14 15.16
N ASP A 263 27.57 17.52 14.36
CA ASP A 263 29.02 17.50 14.70
C ASP A 263 29.50 16.20 15.40
N CYS A 264 28.92 15.07 15.00
CA CYS A 264 29.25 13.73 15.52
C CYS A 264 29.07 13.61 17.06
N ASP A 265 28.07 14.29 17.62
CA ASP A 265 27.69 14.23 19.04
C ASP A 265 27.19 12.85 19.51
N GLY A 266 26.84 11.94 18.58
CA GLY A 266 26.23 10.64 18.84
C GLY A 266 24.70 10.62 18.70
N THR A 267 24.06 11.72 18.29
CA THR A 267 22.63 11.79 17.97
C THR A 267 22.36 11.08 16.64
N THR A 268 21.20 10.44 16.53
CA THR A 268 20.88 9.53 15.41
C THR A 268 19.52 9.84 14.80
N ILE A 269 19.36 9.48 13.53
CA ILE A 269 18.16 9.77 12.74
C ILE A 269 17.16 8.62 12.89
N SER A 270 15.90 8.93 13.23
CA SER A 270 14.77 7.99 13.21
C SER A 270 13.43 8.71 13.13
N GLY A 271 12.47 8.15 12.41
CA GLY A 271 11.07 8.59 12.38
C GLY A 271 10.32 8.36 13.69
N ALA A 272 10.89 7.63 14.65
CA ALA A 272 10.31 7.45 16.00
C ALA A 272 10.09 8.76 16.76
N GLU A 273 10.82 9.82 16.38
CA GLU A 273 10.71 11.15 16.96
C GLU A 273 9.36 11.83 16.64
N HIS A 274 8.76 11.54 15.48
CA HIS A 274 7.55 12.22 15.01
C HIS A 274 6.24 11.45 15.25
N VAL A 275 6.33 10.14 15.45
CA VAL A 275 5.19 9.30 15.85
C VAL A 275 4.47 9.91 17.06
N VAL A 276 3.16 10.13 16.94
CA VAL A 276 2.31 10.66 18.01
C VAL A 276 1.96 9.53 18.97
N ASP A 277 1.03 8.63 18.59
CA ASP A 277 0.77 7.39 19.34
C ASP A 277 1.39 6.16 18.67
N VAL A 278 2.11 5.36 19.44
CA VAL A 278 2.86 4.18 18.97
C VAL A 278 1.99 3.00 18.50
N ASN A 279 0.66 3.12 18.57
CA ASN A 279 -0.32 2.11 18.21
C ASN A 279 -1.42 2.64 17.27
N GLN A 280 -1.45 3.93 16.95
CA GLN A 280 -2.37 4.53 15.98
C GLN A 280 -1.64 5.07 14.75
N ASP A 281 -0.43 5.61 14.90
CA ASP A 281 0.39 6.02 13.76
C ASP A 281 0.93 4.78 13.05
N ASP A 282 0.56 4.62 11.78
CA ASP A 282 0.83 3.46 10.93
C ASP A 282 2.29 3.42 10.41
N VAL A 283 3.25 3.53 11.33
CA VAL A 283 4.68 3.71 11.06
C VAL A 283 5.47 2.46 11.47
N LEU A 284 6.20 1.87 10.51
CA LEU A 284 7.06 0.70 10.69
C LEU A 284 8.54 1.07 10.47
N LEU A 285 9.34 0.97 11.53
CA LEU A 285 10.77 1.30 11.52
C LEU A 285 11.59 0.01 11.52
N ILE A 286 12.52 -0.17 10.58
CA ILE A 286 13.40 -1.37 10.52
C ILE A 286 14.89 -1.00 10.61
N ASP A 287 15.55 -1.52 11.64
CA ASP A 287 17.00 -1.37 11.91
C ASP A 287 17.53 -2.66 12.59
N GLY A 288 18.76 -2.68 13.07
CA GLY A 288 19.36 -3.82 13.74
C GLY A 288 20.87 -3.69 13.94
N LEU A 289 21.46 -4.78 14.45
CA LEU A 289 22.90 -4.83 14.70
C LEU A 289 23.78 -4.76 13.43
N THR A 290 23.17 -4.74 12.24
CA THR A 290 23.82 -4.96 10.95
C THR A 290 24.73 -3.82 10.50
N LYS A 291 24.43 -2.54 10.81
CA LYS A 291 25.32 -1.40 10.52
C LYS A 291 25.62 -0.58 11.76
N ARG A 292 24.59 -0.14 12.49
CA ARG A 292 24.70 0.68 13.71
C ARG A 292 25.65 0.05 14.74
N PHE A 293 25.70 -1.28 14.81
CA PHE A 293 26.56 -2.02 15.75
C PHE A 293 27.74 -2.76 15.09
N ARG A 294 27.94 -2.60 13.78
CA ARG A 294 28.97 -3.32 12.97
C ARG A 294 28.93 -4.86 13.05
N LEU A 295 27.77 -5.48 13.34
CA LEU A 295 27.58 -6.94 13.47
C LEU A 295 26.68 -7.54 12.36
N PRO A 296 27.01 -7.39 11.05
CA PRO A 296 26.18 -7.89 9.96
C PRO A 296 26.04 -9.42 9.94
N GLY A 297 27.04 -10.15 10.48
CA GLY A 297 27.04 -11.61 10.57
C GLY A 297 26.08 -12.20 11.61
N TRP A 298 25.69 -11.44 12.64
CA TRP A 298 24.85 -11.95 13.75
C TRP A 298 23.38 -12.17 13.35
N ARG A 299 22.94 -11.55 12.25
CA ARG A 299 21.57 -11.65 11.72
C ARG A 299 20.49 -11.23 12.74
N ILE A 300 20.79 -10.33 13.67
CA ILE A 300 19.80 -9.72 14.57
C ILE A 300 19.38 -8.36 14.01
N ALA A 301 18.08 -8.21 13.81
CA ALA A 301 17.41 -6.96 13.46
C ALA A 301 16.03 -6.91 14.10
N TRP A 302 15.36 -5.77 14.02
CA TRP A 302 14.04 -5.54 14.58
C TRP A 302 13.17 -4.69 13.68
N VAL A 303 11.86 -4.85 13.82
CA VAL A 303 10.85 -3.90 13.35
C VAL A 303 10.17 -3.29 14.58
N VAL A 304 10.00 -1.97 14.61
CA VAL A 304 9.25 -1.22 15.64
C VAL A 304 8.00 -0.63 15.00
N GLY A 305 6.86 -0.65 15.70
CA GLY A 305 5.60 -0.10 15.20
C GLY A 305 4.38 -0.48 16.07
N PRO A 306 3.15 -0.33 15.55
CA PRO A 306 1.93 -0.74 16.26
C PRO A 306 1.90 -2.23 16.61
N LYS A 307 1.29 -2.56 17.76
CA LYS A 307 1.25 -3.93 18.30
C LYS A 307 0.60 -4.92 17.34
N GLU A 308 -0.45 -4.50 16.62
CA GLU A 308 -1.16 -5.35 15.67
C GLU A 308 -0.28 -5.77 14.49
N PHE A 309 0.53 -4.84 13.95
CA PHE A 309 1.57 -5.17 12.97
C PHE A 309 2.62 -6.11 13.58
N VAL A 310 3.06 -5.88 14.82
CA VAL A 310 4.09 -6.71 15.46
C VAL A 310 3.62 -8.15 15.74
N ASP A 311 2.37 -8.33 16.14
CA ASP A 311 1.77 -9.67 16.30
C ASP A 311 1.57 -10.35 14.94
N ALA A 312 1.19 -9.61 13.90
CA ALA A 312 1.18 -10.11 12.53
C ALA A 312 2.58 -10.51 12.04
N LEU A 313 3.63 -9.71 12.30
CA LEU A 313 5.04 -10.02 11.99
C LEU A 313 5.55 -11.24 12.79
N GLY A 314 5.06 -11.41 14.02
CA GLY A 314 5.34 -12.57 14.86
C GLY A 314 4.71 -13.85 14.30
N SER A 315 3.46 -13.76 13.83
CA SER A 315 2.74 -14.83 13.14
C SER A 315 3.42 -15.17 11.80
N ALA A 316 3.76 -14.17 10.98
CA ALA A 316 4.50 -14.35 9.73
C ALA A 316 5.84 -15.09 9.93
N GLY A 317 6.55 -14.78 11.01
CA GLY A 317 7.77 -15.47 11.40
C GLY A 317 7.61 -16.99 11.57
N SER A 318 6.44 -17.49 11.99
CA SER A 318 6.25 -18.92 12.27
C SER A 318 6.24 -19.80 11.02
N TYR A 319 5.92 -19.25 9.85
CA TYR A 319 5.87 -19.98 8.58
C TYR A 319 6.88 -19.50 7.54
N LEU A 320 7.56 -18.37 7.77
CA LEU A 320 8.61 -17.84 6.87
C LEU A 320 10.04 -18.24 7.28
N ASP A 321 10.39 -18.14 8.56
CA ASP A 321 11.80 -18.23 8.99
C ASP A 321 12.05 -18.93 10.35
N GLY A 322 11.03 -19.06 11.21
CA GLY A 322 11.13 -19.73 12.51
C GLY A 322 11.59 -18.83 13.68
N GLY A 323 11.96 -17.57 13.42
CA GLY A 323 12.46 -16.63 14.41
C GLY A 323 13.96 -16.31 14.27
N ALA A 324 14.41 -15.27 14.96
CA ALA A 324 15.84 -15.01 15.13
C ALA A 324 16.46 -16.03 16.13
N ASN A 325 17.75 -16.34 15.97
CA ASN A 325 18.47 -17.23 16.88
C ASN A 325 18.52 -16.63 18.30
N VAL A 326 18.40 -17.45 19.34
CA VAL A 326 18.33 -16.96 20.73
C VAL A 326 19.69 -16.51 21.30
N PRO A 327 20.83 -17.21 21.07
CA PRO A 327 22.11 -16.82 21.68
C PRO A 327 22.59 -15.41 21.32
N PHE A 328 22.47 -14.98 20.06
CA PHE A 328 22.83 -13.61 19.67
C PHE A 328 21.78 -12.58 20.13
N GLN A 329 20.55 -12.99 20.45
CA GLN A 329 19.60 -12.10 21.14
C GLN A 329 19.96 -11.90 22.61
N GLU A 330 20.33 -12.95 23.35
CA GLU A 330 20.78 -12.84 24.74
C GLU A 330 22.04 -11.96 24.84
N ALA A 331 23.00 -12.14 23.93
CA ALA A 331 24.24 -11.36 23.89
C ALA A 331 24.05 -9.89 23.45
N ALA A 332 22.96 -9.57 22.74
CA ALA A 332 22.69 -8.22 22.24
C ALA A 332 22.08 -7.28 23.30
N ILE A 333 21.40 -7.82 24.33
CA ILE A 333 20.71 -7.01 25.36
C ILE A 333 21.61 -5.91 25.97
N PRO A 334 22.82 -6.21 26.50
CA PRO A 334 23.67 -5.19 27.11
C PRO A 334 24.29 -4.21 26.09
N MET A 335 24.23 -4.49 24.79
CA MET A 335 24.66 -3.55 23.75
C MET A 335 23.63 -2.44 23.51
N LEU A 336 22.37 -2.64 23.94
CA LEU A 336 21.26 -1.71 23.79
C LEU A 336 21.01 -0.88 25.07
N GLU A 337 22.06 -0.61 25.84
CA GLU A 337 22.03 0.43 26.88
C GLU A 337 22.13 1.82 26.20
N PRO A 338 21.17 2.75 26.39
CA PRO A 338 21.07 3.98 25.58
C PRO A 338 22.34 4.83 25.52
N ASP A 339 23.05 4.98 26.65
CA ASP A 339 24.29 5.75 26.72
C ASP A 339 25.47 5.05 26.01
N LEU A 340 25.53 3.72 26.11
CA LEU A 340 26.53 2.90 25.42
C LEU A 340 26.35 2.98 23.90
N VAL A 341 25.09 2.97 23.44
CA VAL A 341 24.76 3.23 22.03
C VAL A 341 25.20 4.64 21.64
N ARG A 342 24.83 5.68 22.40
CA ARG A 342 25.19 7.07 22.08
C ARG A 342 26.71 7.28 22.01
N ALA A 343 27.49 6.63 22.89
CA ALA A 343 28.95 6.63 22.84
C ALA A 343 29.52 5.94 21.59
N GLU A 344 29.01 4.75 21.23
CA GLU A 344 29.34 4.05 19.98
C GLU A 344 29.01 4.93 18.75
N MET A 345 27.88 5.65 18.77
CA MET A 345 27.50 6.53 17.65
C MET A 345 28.49 7.66 17.48
N LYS A 346 28.89 8.33 18.57
CA LYS A 346 29.90 9.40 18.54
C LYS A 346 31.24 8.93 17.93
N ALA A 347 31.69 7.73 18.29
CA ALA A 347 32.87 7.09 17.71
C ALA A 347 32.71 6.83 16.21
N LEU A 348 31.61 6.17 15.80
CA LEU A 348 31.31 5.87 14.39
C LEU A 348 31.19 7.14 13.54
N GLN A 349 30.45 8.14 14.01
CA GLN A 349 30.19 9.36 13.28
C GLN A 349 31.50 10.12 13.00
N SER A 350 32.37 10.23 14.01
CA SER A 350 33.69 10.86 13.88
C SER A 350 34.57 10.11 12.88
N HIS A 351 34.78 8.80 13.09
CA HIS A 351 35.66 7.97 12.26
C HIS A 351 35.19 7.87 10.80
N PHE A 352 33.88 7.71 10.56
CA PHE A 352 33.35 7.66 9.20
C PHE A 352 33.23 9.04 8.53
N ARG A 353 33.14 10.14 9.29
CA ARG A 353 33.29 11.51 8.74
C ARG A 353 34.70 11.73 8.18
N GLU A 354 35.73 11.39 8.95
CA GLU A 354 37.13 11.48 8.49
C GLU A 354 37.37 10.64 7.22
N LYS A 355 36.80 9.44 7.16
CA LYS A 355 36.87 8.57 5.96
C LYS A 355 36.11 9.15 4.76
N ARG A 356 34.91 9.71 4.97
CA ARG A 356 34.15 10.43 3.93
C ARG A 356 35.01 11.56 3.35
N ASP A 357 35.57 12.39 4.22
CA ASP A 357 36.28 13.62 3.84
C ASP A 357 37.62 13.29 3.15
N PHE A 358 38.33 12.24 3.59
CA PHE A 358 39.48 11.68 2.88
C PHE A 358 39.13 11.20 1.47
N VAL A 359 38.03 10.44 1.32
CA VAL A 359 37.61 9.90 0.02
C VAL A 359 37.16 11.01 -0.93
N LEU A 360 36.37 11.98 -0.45
CA LEU A 360 35.98 13.17 -1.22
C LEU A 360 37.20 13.96 -1.70
N LYS A 361 38.19 14.16 -0.82
CA LYS A 361 39.45 14.83 -1.20
C LYS A 361 40.21 14.07 -2.29
N ARG A 362 40.40 12.75 -2.16
CA ARG A 362 41.07 11.93 -3.18
C ARG A 362 40.30 11.91 -4.50
N LEU A 363 38.97 11.84 -4.48
CA LEU A 363 38.14 11.95 -5.69
C LEU A 363 38.33 13.32 -6.39
N HIS A 364 38.41 14.40 -5.62
CA HIS A 364 38.68 15.74 -6.15
C HIS A 364 40.09 15.86 -6.77
N GLU A 365 41.11 15.26 -6.13
CA GLU A 365 42.49 15.17 -6.66
C GLU A 365 42.57 14.38 -7.98
N ILE A 366 41.75 13.33 -8.13
CA ILE A 366 41.63 12.55 -9.39
C ILE A 366 40.92 13.36 -10.50
N GLY A 367 40.06 14.30 -10.09
CA GLY A 367 39.39 15.28 -10.96
C GLY A 367 37.86 15.27 -10.87
N PHE A 368 37.24 14.44 -10.03
CA PHE A 368 35.78 14.42 -9.88
C PHE A 368 35.26 15.66 -9.12
N ARG A 369 34.04 16.09 -9.47
CA ARG A 369 33.31 17.18 -8.82
C ARG A 369 32.04 16.65 -8.17
N VAL A 370 32.22 15.96 -7.05
CA VAL A 370 31.13 15.54 -6.18
C VAL A 370 30.46 16.80 -5.62
N LYS A 371 29.31 17.18 -6.21
CA LYS A 371 28.44 18.27 -5.72
C LYS A 371 27.71 17.84 -4.44
N ASP A 372 27.22 16.60 -4.47
CA ASP A 372 26.32 16.04 -3.47
C ASP A 372 27.16 15.38 -2.36
N VAL A 373 27.49 16.16 -1.34
CA VAL A 373 28.27 15.67 -0.19
C VAL A 373 27.36 14.90 0.76
N PRO A 374 27.60 13.59 1.00
CA PRO A 374 26.69 12.79 1.81
C PRO A 374 26.72 13.23 3.28
N GLN A 375 25.53 13.55 3.79
CA GLN A 375 25.29 14.00 5.18
C GLN A 375 25.17 12.82 6.15
N ALA A 376 25.01 11.60 5.64
CA ALA A 376 24.83 10.36 6.40
C ALA A 376 25.28 9.11 5.63
N THR A 377 25.06 7.92 6.22
CA THR A 377 25.46 6.59 5.69
C THR A 377 26.99 6.40 5.61
N PHE A 378 27.46 5.45 4.79
CA PHE A 378 28.89 5.35 4.41
C PHE A 378 29.06 5.18 2.89
N TYR A 379 28.24 5.89 2.12
CA TYR A 379 28.20 5.86 0.66
C TYR A 379 28.40 7.24 0.02
N ILE A 380 29.09 7.28 -1.11
CA ILE A 380 29.09 8.40 -2.07
C ILE A 380 28.38 7.90 -3.34
N TRP A 381 27.46 8.71 -3.84
CA TRP A 381 26.80 8.52 -5.13
C TRP A 381 27.54 9.31 -6.20
N LEU A 382 28.52 8.66 -6.83
CA LEU A 382 29.48 9.30 -7.72
C LEU A 382 28.95 9.36 -9.15
N ASP A 383 28.65 10.58 -9.61
CA ASP A 383 28.40 10.91 -11.01
C ASP A 383 29.72 10.81 -11.81
N LEU A 384 29.79 9.90 -12.78
CA LEU A 384 30.97 9.70 -13.63
C LEU A 384 31.13 10.75 -14.75
N THR A 385 30.13 11.60 -14.96
CA THR A 385 30.21 12.77 -15.85
C THR A 385 30.85 13.97 -15.15
N SER A 386 30.89 13.99 -13.81
CA SER A 386 31.46 15.07 -12.98
C SER A 386 33.00 15.22 -13.05
N LEU A 387 33.68 14.49 -13.94
CA LEU A 387 35.13 14.54 -14.06
C LEU A 387 35.60 15.78 -14.84
N GLU A 388 36.54 16.53 -14.28
CA GLU A 388 37.18 17.68 -14.92
C GLU A 388 38.68 17.42 -15.23
N PRO A 389 39.16 17.69 -16.45
CA PRO A 389 38.37 17.77 -17.68
C PRO A 389 37.64 16.42 -17.95
N PRO A 390 36.50 16.45 -18.67
CA PRO A 390 35.73 15.26 -18.99
C PRO A 390 36.52 14.32 -19.90
N LEU A 391 36.19 13.03 -19.85
CA LEU A 391 36.82 12.03 -20.72
C LEU A 391 36.31 12.14 -22.16
N PRO A 392 37.14 11.82 -23.16
CA PRO A 392 36.69 11.59 -24.53
C PRO A 392 35.60 10.53 -24.59
N LYS A 393 34.60 10.70 -25.48
CA LYS A 393 33.48 9.75 -25.60
C LYS A 393 33.94 8.35 -26.00
N GLU A 394 35.06 8.31 -26.71
CA GLU A 394 35.78 7.15 -27.20
C GLU A 394 36.35 6.29 -26.06
N ALA A 395 36.60 6.88 -24.87
CA ALA A 395 37.04 6.14 -23.69
C ALA A 395 35.92 5.30 -23.06
N ASN A 396 34.66 5.65 -23.29
CA ASN A 396 33.46 4.88 -22.93
C ASN A 396 33.35 4.42 -21.45
N ILE A 397 34.03 5.07 -20.49
CA ILE A 397 33.98 4.73 -19.05
C ILE A 397 33.26 5.76 -18.16
N SER A 398 32.53 6.71 -18.74
CA SER A 398 31.57 7.56 -17.99
C SER A 398 30.21 6.88 -17.79
N ASP A 399 30.19 5.56 -17.82
CA ASP A 399 29.04 4.67 -17.58
C ASP A 399 29.42 3.67 -16.47
N GLY A 400 28.49 3.41 -15.54
CA GLY A 400 28.74 2.61 -14.34
C GLY A 400 29.11 1.15 -14.60
N LEU A 401 28.59 0.50 -15.65
CA LEU A 401 28.98 -0.87 -16.02
C LEU A 401 30.38 -0.89 -16.64
N ASN A 402 30.66 0.05 -17.55
CA ASN A 402 31.97 0.13 -18.20
C ASN A 402 33.07 0.54 -17.21
N PHE A 403 32.78 1.47 -16.30
CA PHE A 403 33.67 1.91 -15.23
C PHE A 403 33.93 0.79 -14.22
N PHE A 404 32.90 0.06 -13.81
CA PHE A 404 33.05 -1.16 -13.01
C PHE A 404 34.00 -2.16 -13.70
N ASN A 405 33.81 -2.43 -14.99
CA ASN A 405 34.64 -3.36 -15.75
C ASN A 405 36.10 -2.88 -15.89
N ALA A 406 36.32 -1.57 -16.03
CA ALA A 406 37.66 -0.99 -16.03
C ALA A 406 38.34 -1.12 -14.67
N LEU A 407 37.63 -0.82 -13.58
CA LEU A 407 38.12 -0.97 -12.20
C LEU A 407 38.42 -2.42 -11.82
N LEU A 408 37.64 -3.37 -12.37
CA LEU A 408 37.87 -4.81 -12.20
C LEU A 408 39.31 -5.17 -12.62
N THR A 409 39.82 -4.62 -13.74
CA THR A 409 41.21 -4.84 -14.17
C THR A 409 42.27 -4.34 -13.19
N GLU A 410 41.93 -3.37 -12.31
CA GLU A 410 42.78 -2.85 -11.24
C GLU A 410 42.53 -3.52 -9.87
N LYS A 411 41.76 -4.62 -9.85
CA LYS A 411 41.26 -5.30 -8.64
C LYS A 411 40.44 -4.39 -7.71
N VAL A 412 39.66 -3.48 -8.27
CA VAL A 412 38.72 -2.62 -7.52
C VAL A 412 37.29 -2.92 -7.96
N ILE A 413 36.33 -2.93 -7.04
CA ILE A 413 34.90 -2.92 -7.39
C ILE A 413 34.14 -1.78 -6.72
N VAL A 414 33.15 -1.27 -7.44
CA VAL A 414 32.09 -0.34 -7.02
C VAL A 414 30.74 -0.95 -7.45
N VAL A 415 29.60 -0.33 -7.12
CA VAL A 415 28.29 -0.80 -7.62
C VAL A 415 27.76 0.13 -8.72
N PRO A 416 27.56 -0.35 -9.97
CA PRO A 416 26.90 0.39 -11.05
C PRO A 416 25.55 1.00 -10.63
N GLY A 417 25.30 2.25 -11.01
CA GLY A 417 24.13 3.01 -10.56
C GLY A 417 22.79 2.42 -11.01
N ILE A 418 22.77 1.73 -12.15
CA ILE A 418 21.59 1.00 -12.66
C ILE A 418 20.97 0.02 -11.64
N PHE A 419 21.74 -0.47 -10.66
CA PHE A 419 21.22 -1.38 -9.65
C PHE A 419 20.36 -0.71 -8.57
N PHE A 420 20.39 0.62 -8.48
CA PHE A 420 19.56 1.42 -7.56
C PHE A 420 18.36 2.06 -8.29
N ASP A 421 18.28 1.89 -9.60
CA ASP A 421 17.07 2.14 -10.38
C ASP A 421 16.09 0.97 -10.20
N LEU A 422 15.20 1.10 -9.22
CA LEU A 422 14.30 0.04 -8.80
C LEU A 422 13.29 -0.31 -9.91
N ASN A 423 13.52 -1.47 -10.53
CA ASN A 423 12.78 -1.99 -11.68
C ASN A 423 12.08 -3.33 -11.36
N PRO A 424 11.11 -3.35 -10.42
CA PRO A 424 10.45 -4.57 -9.99
C PRO A 424 9.68 -5.24 -11.14
N ALA A 425 9.79 -6.57 -11.22
CA ALA A 425 9.33 -7.41 -12.32
C ALA A 425 9.91 -7.09 -13.71
N LYS A 426 11.00 -6.30 -13.81
CA LYS A 426 11.66 -5.92 -15.07
C LYS A 426 10.68 -5.28 -16.07
N ARG A 427 10.00 -4.22 -15.62
CA ARG A 427 9.00 -3.42 -16.37
C ARG A 427 9.59 -2.34 -17.28
N ARG A 428 10.88 -2.02 -17.14
CA ARG A 428 11.65 -1.13 -18.03
C ARG A 428 12.87 -1.89 -18.56
N ASP A 429 13.44 -1.50 -19.69
CA ASP A 429 14.81 -1.94 -20.00
C ASP A 429 15.77 -1.23 -19.03
N LEU A 430 16.84 -1.91 -18.61
CA LEU A 430 17.72 -1.39 -17.56
C LEU A 430 18.82 -0.47 -18.14
N PHE A 431 19.04 -0.53 -19.45
CA PHE A 431 20.00 0.33 -20.14
C PHE A 431 19.44 1.75 -20.43
N ASP A 432 18.12 1.93 -20.35
CA ASP A 432 17.45 3.24 -20.39
C ASP A 432 17.40 3.92 -19.00
N SER A 433 18.13 3.38 -18.01
CA SER A 433 18.13 3.87 -16.63
C SER A 433 18.73 5.29 -16.52
N PRO A 434 18.10 6.25 -15.81
CA PRO A 434 18.72 7.53 -15.54
C PRO A 434 20.01 7.39 -14.71
N CYS A 435 20.10 6.34 -13.88
CA CYS A 435 21.25 6.08 -13.00
C CYS A 435 22.44 5.41 -13.72
N HIS A 436 22.48 5.32 -15.06
CA HIS A 436 23.53 4.58 -15.77
C HIS A 436 24.94 5.17 -15.60
N HIS A 437 25.06 6.50 -15.57
CA HIS A 437 26.34 7.21 -15.43
C HIS A 437 26.79 7.38 -13.95
N PHE A 438 26.10 6.74 -13.01
CA PHE A 438 26.47 6.75 -11.59
C PHE A 438 27.17 5.46 -11.15
N VAL A 439 27.94 5.56 -10.07
CA VAL A 439 28.31 4.41 -9.23
C VAL A 439 28.16 4.73 -7.75
N ARG A 440 27.74 3.74 -6.95
CA ARG A 440 27.83 3.83 -5.49
C ARG A 440 29.19 3.35 -5.03
N LEU A 441 29.96 4.25 -4.41
CA LEU A 441 31.24 3.99 -3.77
C LEU A 441 31.03 3.92 -2.25
N SER A 442 31.44 2.82 -1.62
CA SER A 442 31.39 2.59 -0.17
C SER A 442 32.70 3.01 0.49
N TYR A 443 32.61 3.92 1.46
CA TYR A 443 33.69 4.19 2.41
C TYR A 443 33.53 3.39 3.73
N GLY A 444 32.73 2.32 3.68
CA GLY A 444 32.62 1.27 4.69
C GLY A 444 33.96 0.61 5.08
N PRO A 445 34.80 0.14 4.13
CA PRO A 445 36.05 -0.59 4.40
C PRO A 445 37.14 0.19 5.15
N LYS A 446 38.18 -0.52 5.61
CA LYS A 446 39.37 0.06 6.28
C LYS A 446 40.11 1.07 5.38
N MET A 447 40.79 2.04 6.00
CA MET A 447 41.45 3.17 5.33
C MET A 447 42.53 2.78 4.30
N ASP A 448 43.20 1.65 4.48
CA ASP A 448 44.14 1.05 3.52
C ASP A 448 43.41 0.52 2.27
N VAL A 449 42.29 -0.17 2.45
CA VAL A 449 41.40 -0.62 1.36
C VAL A 449 40.84 0.57 0.59
N LEU A 450 40.48 1.66 1.28
CA LEU A 450 40.04 2.91 0.63
C LEU A 450 41.15 3.52 -0.23
N LYS A 451 42.38 3.61 0.28
CA LYS A 451 43.56 4.09 -0.47
C LYS A 451 43.81 3.22 -1.71
N MET A 452 43.92 1.91 -1.55
CA MET A 452 44.13 0.97 -2.67
C MET A 452 43.04 1.09 -3.74
N GLY A 453 41.77 1.23 -3.34
CA GLY A 453 40.66 1.40 -4.27
C GLY A 453 40.69 2.74 -5.02
N LEU A 454 40.98 3.84 -4.32
CA LEU A 454 41.12 5.17 -4.92
C LEU A 454 42.33 5.27 -5.86
N ASP A 455 43.45 4.64 -5.51
CA ASP A 455 44.62 4.60 -6.37
C ASP A 455 44.36 3.74 -7.62
N GLY A 456 43.48 2.73 -7.54
CA GLY A 456 42.97 1.99 -8.70
C GLY A 456 42.06 2.84 -9.59
N ILE A 457 41.14 3.62 -9.00
CA ILE A 457 40.34 4.63 -9.73
C ILE A 457 41.27 5.63 -10.44
N GLU A 458 42.29 6.13 -9.75
CA GLU A 458 43.25 7.06 -10.33
C GLU A 458 44.00 6.45 -11.53
N ARG A 459 44.41 5.17 -11.45
CA ARG A 459 45.05 4.46 -12.57
C ARG A 459 44.11 4.23 -13.76
N VAL A 460 42.83 3.93 -13.53
CA VAL A 460 41.82 3.85 -14.60
C VAL A 460 41.66 5.20 -15.31
N ILE A 461 41.47 6.29 -14.55
CA ILE A 461 41.28 7.64 -15.12
C ILE A 461 42.54 8.13 -15.85
N ARG A 462 43.74 7.92 -15.29
CA ARG A 462 45.01 8.24 -15.96
C ARG A 462 45.20 7.43 -17.25
N ARG A 463 44.88 6.13 -17.25
CA ARG A 463 44.93 5.27 -18.45
C ARG A 463 43.97 5.75 -19.53
N ALA A 464 42.74 6.10 -19.16
CA ALA A 464 41.74 6.61 -20.08
C ALA A 464 42.15 7.96 -20.69
N ARG A 465 42.75 8.88 -19.92
CA ARG A 465 43.28 10.15 -20.46
C ARG A 465 44.45 9.91 -21.42
N ALA A 466 45.47 9.14 -21.01
CA ALA A 466 46.68 8.90 -21.80
C ALA A 466 46.46 8.11 -23.12
N GLN A 467 45.32 7.42 -23.28
CA GLN A 467 44.96 6.77 -24.54
C GLN A 467 44.52 7.75 -25.64
N PHE A 468 44.14 8.99 -25.28
CA PHE A 468 43.57 9.99 -26.18
C PHE A 468 44.24 11.37 -26.08
N GLU A 469 45.35 11.49 -25.34
CA GLU A 469 46.21 12.67 -25.44
C GLU A 469 46.80 12.78 -26.87
N PRO A 470 46.75 13.96 -27.51
CA PRO A 470 47.43 14.16 -28.78
C PRO A 470 48.94 14.01 -28.55
N LYS A 471 49.56 13.05 -29.24
CA LYS A 471 51.02 12.94 -29.27
C LYS A 471 51.60 14.24 -29.81
N PRO A 472 52.71 14.77 -29.24
CA PRO A 472 53.36 15.96 -29.78
C PRO A 472 53.74 15.72 -31.24
N GLU A 473 53.50 16.73 -32.08
CA GLU A 473 53.67 16.63 -33.53
C GLU A 473 55.16 16.73 -33.91
N ASP A 474 55.68 15.68 -34.57
CA ASP A 474 56.89 15.81 -35.39
C ASP A 474 56.52 16.51 -36.72
N GLU A 475 57.27 17.56 -37.07
CA GLU A 475 56.96 18.50 -38.15
C GLU A 475 57.20 17.92 -39.58
N PRO A 476 56.81 18.60 -40.69
CA PRO A 476 55.71 18.07 -41.49
C PRO A 476 56.11 17.58 -42.90
N ALA A 477 55.43 16.54 -43.39
CA ALA A 477 55.70 15.94 -44.70
C ALA A 477 54.46 15.76 -45.59
N ARG A 478 54.15 16.81 -46.38
CA ARG A 478 53.51 16.77 -47.71
C ARG A 478 52.13 16.10 -47.85
N ALA A 479 51.12 16.96 -47.72
CA ALA A 479 49.99 17.12 -48.64
C ALA A 479 49.69 16.02 -49.68
N CYS A 480 48.45 15.51 -49.64
CA CYS A 480 47.75 15.06 -50.85
C CYS A 480 46.27 15.47 -50.75
N ASN A 481 45.70 15.96 -51.85
CA ASN A 481 44.34 16.53 -51.85
C ASN A 481 43.25 15.45 -51.96
N SER A 482 42.23 15.55 -51.12
CA SER A 482 40.86 15.15 -51.49
C SER A 482 39.84 16.06 -50.80
N SER A 483 38.83 16.49 -51.54
CA SER A 483 37.93 17.60 -51.15
C SER A 483 36.46 17.22 -51.24
N GLY A 484 35.70 17.45 -50.16
CA GLY A 484 34.24 17.56 -50.22
C GLY A 484 33.47 16.24 -50.10
N ALA A 485 32.89 16.00 -48.92
CA ALA A 485 31.84 14.98 -48.70
C ALA A 485 30.89 15.38 -47.54
N GLY A 486 30.51 16.67 -47.47
CA GLY A 486 29.80 17.26 -46.33
C GLY A 486 28.28 17.45 -46.52
N ALA A 487 27.57 16.54 -47.20
CA ALA A 487 26.17 16.79 -47.60
C ALA A 487 25.21 15.58 -47.77
N ASP A 488 25.54 14.35 -47.33
CA ASP A 488 24.72 13.16 -47.67
C ASP A 488 23.97 12.44 -46.51
N ASN A 489 24.32 12.66 -45.24
CA ASN A 489 23.72 11.89 -44.14
C ASN A 489 22.18 12.05 -44.01
N ALA A 490 21.61 13.15 -44.50
CA ALA A 490 20.15 13.39 -44.46
C ALA A 490 19.34 12.61 -45.52
N ARG A 491 19.98 11.93 -46.49
CA ARG A 491 19.28 11.17 -47.55
C ARG A 491 19.18 9.67 -47.28
N TYR A 492 20.05 9.11 -46.45
CA TYR A 492 20.08 7.67 -46.20
C TYR A 492 18.85 7.17 -45.43
N ASP A 493 18.37 7.90 -44.42
CA ASP A 493 17.20 7.50 -43.62
C ASP A 493 15.91 7.40 -44.45
N VAL A 494 15.65 8.39 -45.32
CA VAL A 494 14.42 8.40 -46.15
C VAL A 494 14.42 7.20 -47.10
N CYS A 495 15.55 6.89 -47.74
CA CYS A 495 15.70 5.71 -48.58
C CYS A 495 15.56 4.40 -47.80
N ALA A 496 16.14 4.31 -46.59
CA ALA A 496 16.02 3.12 -45.74
C ALA A 496 14.56 2.87 -45.30
N ILE A 497 13.83 3.91 -44.90
CA ILE A 497 12.41 3.84 -44.50
C ILE A 497 11.53 3.44 -45.69
N MET A 498 11.78 3.97 -46.89
CA MET A 498 11.05 3.55 -48.10
C MET A 498 11.36 2.09 -48.48
N ALA A 499 12.61 1.65 -48.40
CA ALA A 499 13.01 0.27 -48.67
C ALA A 499 12.36 -0.73 -47.69
N LEU A 500 12.36 -0.41 -46.39
CA LEU A 500 11.71 -1.24 -45.36
C LEU A 500 10.19 -1.37 -45.56
N ASN A 501 9.51 -0.28 -45.95
CA ASN A 501 8.08 -0.31 -46.22
C ASN A 501 7.75 -1.06 -47.53
N LEU A 502 8.57 -0.89 -48.58
CA LEU A 502 8.44 -1.66 -49.82
C LEU A 502 8.67 -3.17 -49.57
N GLN A 503 9.69 -3.54 -48.80
CA GLN A 503 9.97 -4.93 -48.44
C GLN A 503 8.84 -5.55 -47.59
N ARG A 504 8.23 -4.78 -46.66
CA ARG A 504 7.02 -5.21 -45.93
C ARG A 504 5.84 -5.43 -46.87
N PHE A 505 5.59 -4.53 -47.80
CA PHE A 505 4.50 -4.65 -48.78
C PHE A 505 4.68 -5.84 -49.73
N LEU A 506 5.88 -6.03 -50.27
CA LEU A 506 6.23 -7.17 -51.12
C LEU A 506 6.10 -8.50 -50.37
N ASN A 507 6.65 -8.60 -49.16
CA ASN A 507 6.54 -9.81 -48.34
C ASN A 507 5.08 -10.15 -47.98
N LEU A 508 4.25 -9.16 -47.64
CA LEU A 508 2.83 -9.37 -47.36
C LEU A 508 2.08 -9.84 -48.61
N THR A 509 2.30 -9.18 -49.75
CA THR A 509 1.65 -9.51 -51.03
C THR A 509 2.05 -10.91 -51.51
N PHE A 510 3.34 -11.25 -51.42
CA PHE A 510 3.86 -12.57 -51.77
C PHE A 510 3.35 -13.67 -50.82
N PHE A 511 3.25 -13.39 -49.51
CA PHE A 511 2.67 -14.33 -48.54
C PHE A 511 1.18 -14.58 -48.79
N ILE A 512 0.40 -13.54 -49.13
CA ILE A 512 -1.02 -13.67 -49.50
C ILE A 512 -1.15 -14.50 -50.79
N PHE A 513 -0.35 -14.20 -51.82
CA PHE A 513 -0.33 -14.94 -53.07
C PHE A 513 -0.01 -16.43 -52.88
N LEU A 514 1.04 -16.75 -52.10
CA LEU A 514 1.37 -18.14 -51.73
C LEU A 514 0.26 -18.80 -50.90
N SER A 515 -0.41 -18.07 -50.01
CA SER A 515 -1.53 -18.59 -49.21
C SER A 515 -2.75 -18.93 -50.09
N VAL A 516 -3.02 -18.12 -51.11
CA VAL A 516 -4.08 -18.39 -52.10
C VAL A 516 -3.73 -19.60 -52.97
N ILE A 517 -2.49 -19.71 -53.46
CA ILE A 517 -2.02 -20.90 -54.19
C ILE A 517 -2.14 -22.16 -53.31
N LEU A 518 -1.70 -22.09 -52.05
CA LEU A 518 -1.77 -23.22 -51.12
C LEU A 518 -3.23 -23.65 -50.86
N PHE A 519 -4.14 -22.68 -50.70
CA PHE A 519 -5.58 -22.95 -50.56
C PHE A 519 -6.15 -23.68 -51.78
N PHE A 520 -5.82 -23.24 -53.00
CA PHE A 520 -6.22 -23.95 -54.22
C PHE A 520 -5.62 -25.36 -54.30
N LEU A 521 -4.33 -25.56 -53.99
CA LEU A 521 -3.70 -26.88 -54.00
C LEU A 521 -4.32 -27.86 -52.98
N ILE A 522 -4.70 -27.36 -51.80
CA ILE A 522 -5.40 -28.12 -50.75
C ILE A 522 -6.79 -28.58 -51.24
N ILE A 523 -7.47 -27.83 -52.11
CA ILE A 523 -8.80 -28.18 -52.64
C ILE A 523 -8.70 -29.03 -53.92
N LEU A 524 -7.75 -28.74 -54.81
CA LEU A 524 -7.61 -29.40 -56.10
C LEU A 524 -7.33 -30.91 -55.94
N THR A 525 -6.45 -31.26 -55.01
CA THR A 525 -6.02 -32.65 -54.77
C THR A 525 -7.16 -33.58 -54.33
N PRO A 526 -8.00 -33.24 -53.32
CA PRO A 526 -9.18 -34.05 -52.99
C PRO A 526 -10.30 -33.95 -54.04
N ALA A 527 -10.45 -32.82 -54.75
CA ALA A 527 -11.45 -32.68 -55.81
C ALA A 527 -11.20 -33.66 -56.96
N ASP A 528 -9.96 -33.75 -57.46
CA ASP A 528 -9.59 -34.78 -58.45
C ASP A 528 -9.73 -36.20 -57.87
N ALA A 529 -9.26 -36.46 -56.64
CA ALA A 529 -9.41 -37.78 -56.02
C ALA A 529 -10.88 -38.26 -55.94
N ILE A 530 -11.82 -37.35 -55.65
CA ILE A 530 -13.27 -37.61 -55.67
C ILE A 530 -13.77 -37.84 -57.11
N TYR A 531 -13.34 -37.02 -58.08
CA TYR A 531 -13.69 -37.14 -59.49
C TYR A 531 -13.23 -38.46 -60.11
N GLN A 532 -11.99 -38.88 -59.85
CA GLN A 532 -11.46 -40.19 -60.28
C GLN A 532 -12.24 -41.35 -59.63
N CYS A 533 -12.62 -41.24 -58.35
CA CYS A 533 -13.45 -42.26 -57.69
C CYS A 533 -14.87 -42.33 -58.26
N TYR A 534 -15.43 -41.21 -58.73
CA TYR A 534 -16.72 -41.16 -59.43
C TYR A 534 -16.64 -41.84 -60.79
N ILE A 535 -15.68 -41.48 -61.64
CA ILE A 535 -15.46 -42.10 -62.97
C ILE A 535 -15.23 -43.62 -62.84
N THR A 536 -14.39 -44.05 -61.90
CA THR A 536 -14.08 -45.47 -61.66
C THR A 536 -15.18 -46.23 -60.90
N ARG A 537 -16.32 -45.58 -60.59
CA ARG A 537 -17.46 -46.12 -59.82
C ARG A 537 -17.11 -46.67 -58.42
N ARG A 538 -15.98 -46.26 -57.84
CA ARG A 538 -15.50 -46.70 -56.51
C ARG A 538 -16.09 -45.85 -55.38
N LEU A 539 -17.42 -45.84 -55.28
CA LEU A 539 -18.19 -44.95 -54.40
C LEU A 539 -17.74 -45.00 -52.92
N THR A 540 -17.35 -46.17 -52.40
CA THR A 540 -16.86 -46.33 -51.02
C THR A 540 -15.68 -45.41 -50.68
N ASN A 541 -14.78 -45.16 -51.65
CA ASN A 541 -13.63 -44.29 -51.44
C ASN A 541 -14.03 -42.82 -51.26
N ILE A 542 -15.12 -42.38 -51.92
CA ILE A 542 -15.63 -41.00 -51.79
C ILE A 542 -16.08 -40.75 -50.35
N PHE A 543 -16.78 -41.71 -49.73
CA PHE A 543 -17.19 -41.61 -48.33
C PHE A 543 -15.99 -41.54 -47.36
N ILE A 544 -14.96 -42.37 -47.59
CA ILE A 544 -13.74 -42.38 -46.75
C ILE A 544 -12.99 -41.04 -46.85
N ILE A 545 -12.78 -40.52 -48.07
CA ILE A 545 -12.12 -39.24 -48.30
C ILE A 545 -12.93 -38.10 -47.67
N THR A 546 -14.23 -38.03 -47.97
CA THR A 546 -15.12 -36.96 -47.45
C THR A 546 -15.16 -36.97 -45.91
N GLY A 547 -15.31 -38.15 -45.30
CA GLY A 547 -15.29 -38.30 -43.84
C GLY A 547 -13.98 -37.81 -43.21
N GLY A 548 -12.83 -38.13 -43.82
CA GLY A 548 -11.52 -37.65 -43.35
C GLY A 548 -11.39 -36.13 -43.34
N TYR A 549 -11.87 -35.45 -44.39
CA TYR A 549 -11.88 -33.98 -44.45
C TYR A 549 -12.87 -33.36 -43.47
N VAL A 550 -14.07 -33.93 -43.30
CA VAL A 550 -15.06 -33.47 -42.32
C VAL A 550 -14.53 -33.57 -40.88
N VAL A 551 -13.92 -34.69 -40.49
CA VAL A 551 -13.30 -34.85 -39.17
C VAL A 551 -12.15 -33.86 -38.96
N THR A 552 -11.31 -33.64 -39.98
CA THR A 552 -10.21 -32.67 -39.92
C THR A 552 -10.72 -31.23 -39.77
N PHE A 553 -11.80 -30.88 -40.45
CA PHE A 553 -12.45 -29.56 -40.36
C PHE A 553 -13.09 -29.32 -38.98
N ILE A 554 -13.79 -30.33 -38.43
CA ILE A 554 -14.34 -30.28 -37.07
C ILE A 554 -13.23 -30.11 -36.03
N LEU A 555 -12.12 -30.83 -36.17
CA LEU A 555 -10.97 -30.70 -35.27
C LEU A 555 -10.34 -29.30 -35.33
N ALA A 556 -10.20 -28.73 -36.54
CA ALA A 556 -9.69 -27.37 -36.74
C ALA A 556 -10.61 -26.31 -36.10
N ILE A 557 -11.94 -26.45 -36.27
CA ILE A 557 -12.93 -25.59 -35.61
C ILE A 557 -12.82 -25.72 -34.09
N LEU A 558 -12.71 -26.93 -33.54
CA LEU A 558 -12.62 -27.15 -32.09
C LEU A 558 -11.35 -26.54 -31.49
N ILE A 559 -10.20 -26.64 -32.18
CA ILE A 559 -8.96 -25.97 -31.78
C ILE A 559 -9.11 -24.44 -31.82
N TYR A 560 -9.74 -23.89 -32.87
CA TYR A 560 -9.95 -22.45 -33.01
C TYR A 560 -10.93 -21.92 -31.95
N ALA A 561 -12.04 -22.61 -31.71
CA ALA A 561 -13.03 -22.28 -30.68
C ALA A 561 -12.42 -22.35 -29.27
N THR A 562 -11.58 -23.37 -29.00
CA THR A 562 -10.83 -23.46 -27.73
C THR A 562 -9.91 -22.25 -27.57
N ARG A 563 -9.15 -21.88 -28.60
CA ARG A 563 -8.27 -20.70 -28.57
C ARG A 563 -9.04 -19.39 -28.37
N LEU A 564 -10.21 -19.25 -29.02
CA LEU A 564 -11.08 -18.08 -28.87
C LEU A 564 -11.65 -18.00 -27.44
N TYR A 565 -12.04 -19.14 -26.86
CA TYR A 565 -12.48 -19.25 -25.48
C TYR A 565 -11.35 -18.86 -24.52
N THR A 566 -10.16 -19.49 -24.62
CA THR A 566 -9.01 -19.18 -23.76
C THR A 566 -8.61 -17.71 -23.84
N ASN A 567 -8.61 -17.10 -25.03
CA ASN A 567 -8.36 -15.66 -25.18
C ASN A 567 -9.42 -14.83 -24.44
N ARG A 568 -10.71 -15.20 -24.51
CA ARG A 568 -11.77 -14.55 -23.72
C ARG A 568 -11.56 -14.74 -22.21
N THR A 569 -11.25 -15.95 -21.75
CA THR A 569 -11.03 -16.24 -20.32
C THR A 569 -9.83 -15.45 -19.77
N VAL A 570 -8.74 -15.34 -20.55
CA VAL A 570 -7.57 -14.52 -20.20
C VAL A 570 -7.92 -13.04 -20.15
N LEU A 571 -8.67 -12.52 -21.13
CA LEU A 571 -9.12 -11.12 -21.13
C LEU A 571 -10.07 -10.79 -19.96
N SER A 572 -10.90 -11.73 -19.51
CA SER A 572 -11.71 -11.57 -18.29
C SER A 572 -10.92 -11.80 -17.00
N GLY A 573 -9.76 -12.45 -17.06
CA GLY A 573 -8.86 -12.71 -15.94
C GLY A 573 -7.79 -11.64 -15.72
N ILE A 574 -7.69 -10.64 -16.62
CA ILE A 574 -6.92 -9.43 -16.38
C ILE A 574 -7.71 -8.55 -15.40
N PRO A 575 -7.16 -8.21 -14.21
CA PRO A 575 -7.81 -7.26 -13.33
C PRO A 575 -7.91 -5.90 -14.05
N LYS A 576 -9.10 -5.29 -14.03
CA LYS A 576 -9.39 -4.01 -14.70
C LYS A 576 -8.81 -2.83 -13.92
N ALA A 577 -7.49 -2.77 -13.80
CA ALA A 577 -6.79 -1.54 -13.43
C ALA A 577 -7.01 -0.50 -14.54
N TRP A 578 -7.38 0.73 -14.17
CA TRP A 578 -7.58 1.82 -15.12
C TRP A 578 -6.24 2.36 -15.62
N ILE A 579 -5.84 1.93 -16.81
CA ILE A 579 -4.75 2.51 -17.59
C ILE A 579 -5.34 2.84 -18.98
N PRO A 580 -5.16 4.07 -19.51
CA PRO A 580 -5.62 4.39 -20.85
C PRO A 580 -4.89 3.51 -21.88
N VAL A 581 -5.65 2.65 -22.57
CA VAL A 581 -5.07 1.66 -23.51
C VAL A 581 -4.41 2.38 -24.68
N GLU A 582 -3.09 2.28 -24.74
CA GLU A 582 -2.30 3.07 -25.66
C GLU A 582 -2.24 2.50 -27.08
N LYS A 583 -1.63 3.24 -28.00
CA LYS A 583 -1.57 2.92 -29.44
C LYS A 583 -0.93 1.56 -29.75
N GLU A 584 -0.29 0.97 -28.74
CA GLU A 584 0.69 -0.11 -28.83
C GLU A 584 0.28 -1.35 -28.00
N ASP A 585 -0.59 -1.16 -26.99
CA ASP A 585 -1.06 -2.21 -26.09
C ASP A 585 -1.87 -3.32 -26.78
N VAL A 586 -2.71 -2.91 -27.74
CA VAL A 586 -3.66 -3.77 -28.46
C VAL A 586 -3.78 -3.32 -29.93
N GLY A 587 -4.12 -4.26 -30.82
CA GLY A 587 -4.29 -3.96 -32.26
C GLY A 587 -5.36 -2.89 -32.52
N LYS A 588 -5.17 -2.07 -33.56
CA LYS A 588 -5.96 -0.85 -33.85
C LYS A 588 -7.48 -1.01 -33.67
N SER A 589 -8.08 -2.09 -34.19
CA SER A 589 -9.53 -2.34 -34.08
C SER A 589 -9.99 -2.61 -32.65
N VAL A 590 -9.17 -3.27 -31.83
CA VAL A 590 -9.43 -3.49 -30.40
C VAL A 590 -9.25 -2.18 -29.64
N ARG A 591 -8.23 -1.37 -29.96
CA ARG A 591 -8.05 -0.05 -29.34
C ARG A 591 -9.22 0.87 -29.65
N ARG A 592 -9.73 0.84 -30.89
CA ARG A 592 -10.90 1.63 -31.28
C ARG A 592 -12.13 1.22 -30.47
N LEU A 593 -12.46 -0.07 -30.42
CA LEU A 593 -13.57 -0.61 -29.63
C LEU A 593 -13.43 -0.29 -28.12
N VAL A 594 -12.22 -0.36 -27.58
CA VAL A 594 -11.95 0.02 -26.19
C VAL A 594 -12.11 1.53 -25.98
N LYS A 595 -11.63 2.41 -26.87
CA LYS A 595 -11.84 3.85 -26.77
C LYS A 595 -13.30 4.26 -26.95
N GLU A 596 -14.01 3.65 -27.91
CA GLU A 596 -15.45 3.82 -28.13
C GLU A 596 -16.23 3.43 -26.85
N GLY A 597 -15.92 2.28 -26.25
CA GLY A 597 -16.54 1.83 -25.00
C GLY A 597 -16.19 2.70 -23.78
N LEU A 598 -14.93 3.09 -23.62
CA LEU A 598 -14.48 3.94 -22.51
C LEU A 598 -15.07 5.35 -22.60
N ALA A 599 -15.16 5.94 -23.79
CA ALA A 599 -15.81 7.23 -24.00
C ALA A 599 -17.29 7.15 -23.60
N HIS A 600 -18.02 6.11 -24.04
CA HIS A 600 -19.41 5.91 -23.67
C HIS A 600 -19.58 5.74 -22.14
N SER A 601 -18.74 4.95 -21.48
CA SER A 601 -18.76 4.81 -20.01
C SER A 601 -18.40 6.10 -19.27
N ALA A 602 -17.50 6.93 -19.81
CA ALA A 602 -17.14 8.22 -19.20
C ALA A 602 -18.25 9.27 -19.34
N ILE A 603 -18.92 9.32 -20.50
CA ILE A 603 -20.09 10.18 -20.75
C ILE A 603 -21.23 9.80 -19.78
N ILE A 604 -21.53 8.51 -19.65
CA ILE A 604 -22.51 7.97 -18.70
C ILE A 604 -22.16 8.37 -17.26
N ALA A 605 -20.92 8.12 -16.82
CA ALA A 605 -20.50 8.41 -15.45
C ALA A 605 -20.48 9.92 -15.13
N TYR A 606 -20.25 10.77 -16.13
CA TYR A 606 -20.30 12.23 -16.00
C TYR A 606 -21.74 12.76 -15.88
N GLN A 607 -22.67 12.24 -16.70
CA GLN A 607 -24.08 12.67 -16.70
C GLN A 607 -24.93 12.06 -15.57
N ALA A 608 -24.51 10.94 -14.97
CA ALA A 608 -25.18 10.33 -13.82
C ALA A 608 -24.73 10.89 -12.45
N ARG A 609 -23.77 11.82 -12.43
CA ARG A 609 -23.26 12.47 -11.21
C ARG A 609 -24.06 13.73 -10.88
N PRO A 610 -24.55 13.91 -9.64
CA PRO A 610 -25.15 15.17 -9.19
C PRO A 610 -24.17 16.34 -9.24
N ARG A 611 -24.62 17.48 -9.78
CA ARG A 611 -23.81 18.68 -10.01
C ARG A 611 -24.67 19.92 -10.23
N ASP A 612 -24.12 21.11 -9.99
CA ASP A 612 -24.75 22.35 -10.43
C ASP A 612 -24.68 22.47 -11.96
N LEU A 613 -25.85 22.61 -12.58
CA LEU A 613 -26.04 22.67 -14.02
C LEU A 613 -26.06 24.11 -14.55
N ALA A 614 -26.20 25.11 -13.68
CA ALA A 614 -25.99 26.51 -14.05
C ALA A 614 -24.49 26.81 -14.29
N ALA A 615 -23.60 26.11 -13.58
CA ALA A 615 -22.15 26.21 -13.72
C ALA A 615 -21.58 25.54 -14.98
N ASP A 616 -22.28 24.57 -15.59
CA ASP A 616 -21.79 23.84 -16.77
C ASP A 616 -21.66 24.73 -18.03
N GLY A 617 -22.64 25.61 -18.25
CA GLY A 617 -22.63 26.68 -19.26
C GLY A 617 -22.16 26.31 -20.69
N ASP A 618 -21.51 27.27 -21.35
CA ASP A 618 -20.92 27.10 -22.69
C ASP A 618 -19.66 26.21 -22.71
N ALA A 619 -19.17 25.74 -21.56
CA ALA A 619 -17.86 25.07 -21.44
C ALA A 619 -17.73 23.81 -22.30
N PHE A 620 -18.85 23.18 -22.65
CA PHE A 620 -18.90 21.93 -23.42
C PHE A 620 -19.43 22.07 -24.85
N ALA A 621 -19.62 23.29 -25.37
CA ALA A 621 -20.15 23.53 -26.72
C ALA A 621 -19.35 22.85 -27.86
N ASN A 622 -18.06 22.55 -27.63
CA ASN A 622 -17.18 21.84 -28.57
C ASN A 622 -17.30 20.30 -28.52
N TYR A 623 -18.18 19.74 -27.68
CA TYR A 623 -18.27 18.30 -27.41
C TYR A 623 -19.69 17.76 -27.61
N GLU A 624 -20.12 17.59 -28.87
CA GLU A 624 -21.45 17.06 -29.23
C GLU A 624 -21.84 15.78 -28.47
N SER A 625 -20.88 14.89 -28.16
CA SER A 625 -21.12 13.65 -27.40
C SER A 625 -21.44 13.85 -25.91
N LEU A 626 -21.38 15.09 -25.39
CA LEU A 626 -21.84 15.48 -24.05
C LEU A 626 -23.18 16.24 -24.09
N LEU A 627 -23.68 16.59 -25.28
CA LEU A 627 -24.97 17.26 -25.48
C LEU A 627 -26.05 16.19 -25.72
N ILE A 628 -26.73 15.79 -24.65
CA ILE A 628 -27.70 14.68 -24.65
C ILE A 628 -28.99 15.16 -23.98
N ASP A 629 -30.14 14.77 -24.56
CA ASP A 629 -31.47 15.06 -24.02
C ASP A 629 -31.63 14.44 -22.62
N ARG A 630 -31.96 15.26 -21.62
CA ARG A 630 -32.15 14.85 -20.22
C ARG A 630 -33.48 14.16 -19.98
N ASP A 631 -34.49 14.43 -20.80
CA ASP A 631 -35.81 13.78 -20.72
C ASP A 631 -35.76 12.39 -21.38
N HIS A 632 -34.86 12.20 -22.35
CA HIS A 632 -34.71 10.96 -23.13
C HIS A 632 -33.24 10.49 -23.28
N PRO A 633 -32.50 10.25 -22.18
CA PRO A 633 -31.12 9.77 -22.26
C PRO A 633 -31.07 8.39 -22.96
N PRO A 634 -30.13 8.16 -23.91
CA PRO A 634 -30.14 6.98 -24.79
C PRO A 634 -29.82 5.65 -24.08
N TRP A 635 -29.50 5.70 -22.79
CA TRP A 635 -29.29 4.56 -21.90
C TRP A 635 -30.39 4.41 -20.82
N GLY A 636 -31.39 5.30 -20.79
CA GLY A 636 -32.48 5.31 -19.80
C GLY A 636 -32.12 5.99 -18.46
N PRO A 637 -33.01 5.94 -17.46
CA PRO A 637 -32.73 6.47 -16.13
C PRO A 637 -31.63 5.65 -15.43
N ILE A 638 -30.74 6.32 -14.69
CA ILE A 638 -29.66 5.68 -13.94
C ILE A 638 -29.89 5.90 -12.45
N GLU A 639 -30.23 4.83 -11.73
CA GLU A 639 -30.28 4.81 -10.26
C GLU A 639 -28.88 4.67 -9.65
N HIS A 640 -28.63 5.38 -8.56
CA HIS A 640 -27.44 5.21 -7.71
C HIS A 640 -27.85 4.95 -6.26
N PRO A 641 -27.13 4.10 -5.50
CA PRO A 641 -27.32 4.01 -4.06
C PRO A 641 -26.90 5.33 -3.38
N GLY A 642 -27.78 5.91 -2.55
CA GLY A 642 -27.51 7.11 -1.76
C GLY A 642 -27.94 8.45 -2.36
N TRP A 643 -28.24 8.52 -3.67
CA TRP A 643 -28.78 9.72 -4.32
C TRP A 643 -29.72 9.40 -5.49
N SER A 644 -30.60 10.34 -5.83
CA SER A 644 -31.50 10.22 -6.99
C SER A 644 -30.84 10.70 -8.29
N SER A 645 -31.37 10.25 -9.42
CA SER A 645 -30.77 10.56 -10.73
C SER A 645 -30.86 12.06 -11.08
N PRO A 646 -29.86 12.65 -11.75
CA PRO A 646 -29.97 13.99 -12.36
C PRO A 646 -31.04 14.10 -13.46
N SER A 647 -31.64 12.98 -13.89
CA SER A 647 -32.81 12.91 -14.78
C SER A 647 -34.07 12.40 -14.05
N CYS A 648 -34.11 12.46 -12.72
CA CYS A 648 -35.31 12.13 -11.93
C CYS A 648 -36.29 13.31 -11.98
N ALA A 649 -37.52 13.06 -12.45
CA ALA A 649 -38.47 14.12 -12.80
C ALA A 649 -39.10 14.86 -11.60
N ASP A 650 -39.14 14.21 -10.43
CA ASP A 650 -39.74 14.76 -9.19
C ASP A 650 -38.72 15.00 -8.06
N LEU A 651 -37.57 14.32 -8.11
CA LEU A 651 -36.48 14.45 -7.13
C LEU A 651 -35.12 14.53 -7.84
N PRO A 652 -34.81 15.55 -8.67
CA PRO A 652 -33.49 15.67 -9.28
C PRO A 652 -32.40 15.90 -8.23
N ASP A 653 -31.23 15.27 -8.44
CA ASP A 653 -29.96 15.58 -7.75
C ASP A 653 -29.98 15.48 -6.19
N LEU A 654 -30.91 14.73 -5.61
CA LEU A 654 -31.19 14.70 -4.17
C LEU A 654 -30.31 13.66 -3.41
N PRO A 655 -29.43 14.07 -2.47
CA PRO A 655 -28.74 13.15 -1.58
C PRO A 655 -29.66 12.66 -0.46
N TYR A 656 -29.96 11.35 -0.43
CA TYR A 656 -30.90 10.78 0.53
C TYR A 656 -30.45 10.97 1.98
N ARG A 657 -29.15 10.89 2.25
CA ARG A 657 -28.57 11.03 3.60
C ARG A 657 -28.97 12.33 4.28
N THR A 658 -28.95 13.45 3.55
CA THR A 658 -29.30 14.78 4.07
C THR A 658 -30.76 14.80 4.52
N VAL A 659 -31.69 14.32 3.67
CA VAL A 659 -33.12 14.25 4.03
C VAL A 659 -33.35 13.35 5.25
N ILE A 660 -32.65 12.21 5.32
CA ILE A 660 -32.75 11.25 6.45
C ILE A 660 -32.29 11.90 7.77
N GLN A 661 -31.30 12.80 7.74
CA GLN A 661 -30.83 13.50 8.95
C GLN A 661 -31.88 14.47 9.52
N GLU A 662 -32.75 15.03 8.68
CA GLU A 662 -33.79 15.99 9.11
C GLU A 662 -35.10 15.36 9.59
N LEU A 663 -35.42 14.12 9.20
CA LEU A 663 -36.67 13.44 9.60
C LEU A 663 -36.95 13.46 11.13
N PRO A 664 -35.96 13.27 12.03
CA PRO A 664 -36.19 13.36 13.47
C PRO A 664 -36.62 14.75 13.94
N HIS A 665 -36.07 15.80 13.33
CA HIS A 665 -36.37 17.20 13.65
C HIS A 665 -37.75 17.61 13.13
N LEU A 666 -38.13 17.12 11.94
CA LEU A 666 -39.47 17.33 11.37
C LEU A 666 -40.57 16.61 12.18
N ILE A 667 -40.28 15.42 12.72
CA ILE A 667 -41.17 14.70 13.65
C ILE A 667 -41.38 15.51 14.95
N GLU A 668 -40.29 16.06 15.51
CA GLU A 668 -40.33 16.87 16.72
C GLU A 668 -41.07 18.21 16.51
N ALA A 669 -40.78 18.91 15.42
CA ALA A 669 -41.50 20.12 15.03
C ALA A 669 -43.00 19.84 14.81
N LYS A 670 -43.34 18.70 14.19
CA LYS A 670 -44.75 18.31 14.00
C LYS A 670 -45.44 17.99 15.32
N ALA A 671 -44.78 17.30 16.25
CA ALA A 671 -45.33 17.04 17.58
C ALA A 671 -45.58 18.35 18.34
N VAL A 672 -44.60 19.25 18.40
CA VAL A 672 -44.72 20.56 19.06
C VAL A 672 -45.83 21.42 18.43
N SER A 673 -46.02 21.36 17.10
CA SER A 673 -47.12 22.06 16.40
C SER A 673 -48.55 21.61 16.77
N LEU A 674 -48.68 20.56 17.60
CA LEU A 674 -49.96 20.03 18.08
C LEU A 674 -50.26 20.41 19.54
N ALA A 675 -49.43 21.25 20.17
CA ALA A 675 -49.77 21.90 21.42
C ALA A 675 -51.02 22.80 21.22
N PRO A 676 -52.02 22.74 22.12
CA PRO A 676 -53.16 23.65 22.08
C PRO A 676 -52.71 25.08 22.45
N PRO A 677 -53.47 26.12 22.10
CA PRO A 677 -53.19 27.47 22.54
C PRO A 677 -53.33 27.62 24.06
N ASP A 678 -52.51 28.48 24.65
CA ASP A 678 -52.46 28.72 26.09
C ASP A 678 -53.84 29.17 26.63
N PRO A 679 -54.44 28.46 27.62
CA PRO A 679 -55.74 28.82 28.18
C PRO A 679 -55.76 30.22 28.82
N ILE A 680 -54.63 30.73 29.30
CA ILE A 680 -54.52 32.08 29.89
C ILE A 680 -54.75 33.14 28.80
N PHE A 681 -54.10 33.01 27.64
CA PHE A 681 -54.25 33.96 26.53
C PHE A 681 -55.54 33.75 25.73
N ALA A 682 -56.03 32.50 25.61
CA ALA A 682 -57.30 32.19 24.97
C ALA A 682 -58.50 32.86 25.67
N GLY A 683 -58.45 33.00 27.01
CA GLY A 683 -59.46 33.73 27.78
C GLY A 683 -59.48 35.24 27.48
N VAL A 684 -58.31 35.86 27.29
CA VAL A 684 -58.19 37.30 26.99
C VAL A 684 -58.75 37.63 25.60
N HIS A 685 -58.46 36.82 24.58
CA HIS A 685 -58.91 37.04 23.20
C HIS A 685 -60.44 37.08 23.01
N GLN A 686 -61.23 36.42 23.87
CA GLN A 686 -62.70 36.52 23.82
C GLN A 686 -63.24 37.91 24.23
N SER A 687 -62.45 38.72 24.95
CA SER A 687 -62.89 40.03 25.45
C SER A 687 -62.65 41.21 24.50
N LEU A 688 -61.78 41.04 23.48
CA LEU A 688 -61.28 42.13 22.63
C LEU A 688 -61.36 41.82 21.12
N ARG A 689 -62.57 41.55 20.60
CA ARG A 689 -62.79 41.44 19.15
C ARG A 689 -62.87 42.82 18.47
N ALA A 690 -61.73 43.30 17.98
CA ALA A 690 -61.66 44.33 16.94
C ALA A 690 -61.72 43.68 15.53
N PRO A 691 -62.33 44.32 14.50
CA PRO A 691 -62.74 43.62 13.28
C PRO A 691 -61.69 43.63 12.13
N PHE A 692 -60.38 43.57 12.41
CA PHE A 692 -59.34 43.64 11.36
C PHE A 692 -58.03 42.88 11.69
N SER A 693 -58.02 41.55 11.52
CA SER A 693 -56.80 40.75 11.25
C SER A 693 -57.16 39.28 10.98
N ASP A 694 -56.95 38.76 9.77
CA ASP A 694 -57.20 37.34 9.42
C ASP A 694 -56.04 36.41 9.82
N ALA A 695 -55.48 36.62 11.02
CA ALA A 695 -54.40 35.82 11.59
C ALA A 695 -54.64 35.61 13.10
N ASP A 696 -55.11 34.41 13.47
CA ASP A 696 -55.14 33.98 14.87
C ASP A 696 -53.72 33.61 15.33
N GLU A 697 -52.94 34.60 15.78
CA GLU A 697 -51.65 34.37 16.47
C GLU A 697 -51.88 33.83 17.89
N SER A 698 -52.43 32.61 17.98
CA SER A 698 -52.67 31.92 19.25
C SER A 698 -51.38 31.25 19.74
N PHE A 699 -50.74 31.82 20.76
CA PHE A 699 -49.54 31.26 21.39
C PHE A 699 -49.81 29.84 21.96
N PRO A 700 -48.96 28.85 21.68
CA PRO A 700 -49.12 27.48 22.20
C PRO A 700 -48.81 27.40 23.70
N ASP A 701 -49.54 26.55 24.43
CA ASP A 701 -49.32 26.28 25.86
C ASP A 701 -47.89 25.73 26.07
N THR A 702 -47.03 26.54 26.67
CA THR A 702 -45.58 26.26 26.77
C THR A 702 -45.27 24.99 27.55
N ARG A 703 -46.14 24.61 28.49
CA ARG A 703 -46.02 23.40 29.30
C ARG A 703 -46.27 22.16 28.45
N VAL A 704 -47.25 22.26 27.55
CA VAL A 704 -47.53 21.21 26.56
C VAL A 704 -46.40 21.12 25.52
N VAL A 705 -45.84 22.25 25.10
CA VAL A 705 -44.65 22.29 24.24
C VAL A 705 -43.46 21.58 24.89
N GLU A 706 -43.20 21.78 26.19
CA GLU A 706 -42.11 21.11 26.90
C GLU A 706 -42.30 19.59 26.99
N VAL A 707 -43.51 19.12 27.27
CA VAL A 707 -43.84 17.67 27.29
C VAL A 707 -43.76 17.01 25.90
N LEU A 708 -44.04 17.76 24.84
CA LEU A 708 -43.99 17.27 23.45
C LEU A 708 -42.61 17.38 22.78
N ARG A 709 -41.71 18.24 23.29
CA ARG A 709 -40.32 18.39 22.80
C ARG A 709 -39.50 17.13 23.09
N ARG A 710 -38.43 16.87 22.32
CA ARG A 710 -37.51 15.76 22.59
C ARG A 710 -36.38 16.20 23.52
N PRO A 711 -36.18 15.57 24.69
CA PRO A 711 -34.99 15.79 25.49
C PRO A 711 -33.72 15.39 24.72
N VAL A 712 -32.63 16.14 24.88
CA VAL A 712 -31.36 15.90 24.15
C VAL A 712 -30.80 14.49 24.40
N SER A 713 -31.02 13.94 25.59
CA SER A 713 -30.65 12.57 25.98
C SER A 713 -31.57 11.47 25.44
N MET A 714 -32.70 11.83 24.82
CA MET A 714 -33.71 10.88 24.33
C MET A 714 -33.50 10.54 22.85
N GLY A 715 -33.16 9.27 22.59
CA GLY A 715 -33.09 8.72 21.23
C GLY A 715 -34.47 8.62 20.57
N LEU A 716 -34.52 8.74 19.24
CA LEU A 716 -35.76 8.81 18.45
C LEU A 716 -36.74 7.65 18.69
N ARG A 717 -36.23 6.43 18.90
CA ARG A 717 -37.04 5.24 19.25
C ARG A 717 -37.79 5.41 20.58
N ALA A 718 -37.14 5.97 21.61
CA ALA A 718 -37.77 6.25 22.90
C ALA A 718 -38.73 7.44 22.79
N TYR A 719 -38.40 8.45 21.99
CA TYR A 719 -39.27 9.61 21.75
C TYR A 719 -40.57 9.25 21.02
N LEU A 720 -40.53 8.40 20.00
CA LEU A 720 -41.75 7.91 19.35
C LEU A 720 -42.58 6.99 20.27
N GLN A 721 -41.95 6.27 21.20
CA GLN A 721 -42.67 5.55 22.27
C GLN A 721 -43.34 6.50 23.26
N HIS A 722 -42.69 7.61 23.63
CA HIS A 722 -43.26 8.69 24.45
C HIS A 722 -44.48 9.33 23.77
N LEU A 723 -44.36 9.74 22.50
CA LEU A 723 -45.48 10.28 21.72
C LEU A 723 -46.64 9.27 21.55
N VAL A 724 -46.36 7.97 21.45
CA VAL A 724 -47.40 6.92 21.48
C VAL A 724 -48.07 6.83 22.86
N SER A 725 -47.32 6.93 23.97
CA SER A 725 -47.91 6.91 25.32
C SER A 725 -48.78 8.13 25.65
N LEU A 726 -48.55 9.25 24.97
CA LEU A 726 -49.37 10.47 25.03
C LEU A 726 -50.60 10.44 24.09
N ASP A 727 -50.86 9.31 23.41
CA ASP A 727 -51.93 9.13 22.41
C ASP A 727 -51.80 10.06 21.17
N VAL A 728 -50.63 10.66 20.96
CA VAL A 728 -50.35 11.61 19.86
C VAL A 728 -50.28 10.86 18.52
N VAL A 729 -49.56 9.73 18.45
CA VAL A 729 -49.36 8.94 17.22
C VAL A 729 -50.34 7.76 17.15
N ARG A 730 -51.27 7.77 16.17
CA ARG A 730 -52.30 6.72 16.02
C ARG A 730 -52.53 6.27 14.57
N PRO A 731 -52.38 4.97 14.23
CA PRO A 731 -52.07 3.85 15.10
C PRO A 731 -50.56 3.76 15.45
N PRO A 732 -50.19 3.15 16.59
CA PRO A 732 -48.80 3.08 17.06
C PRO A 732 -47.89 2.25 16.16
N GLU A 733 -48.45 1.36 15.33
CA GLU A 733 -47.72 0.51 14.38
C GLU A 733 -46.93 1.34 13.35
N VAL A 734 -47.45 2.50 12.93
CA VAL A 734 -46.77 3.40 11.98
C VAL A 734 -45.45 3.95 12.55
N GLY A 735 -45.43 4.27 13.85
CA GLY A 735 -44.21 4.70 14.54
C GLY A 735 -43.15 3.59 14.61
N ALA A 736 -43.57 2.33 14.75
CA ALA A 736 -42.68 1.18 14.74
C ALA A 736 -42.12 0.87 13.34
N GLU A 737 -42.96 0.92 12.29
CA GLU A 737 -42.49 0.73 10.91
C GLU A 737 -41.53 1.85 10.48
N PHE A 738 -41.85 3.11 10.80
CA PHE A 738 -40.94 4.23 10.54
C PHE A 738 -39.58 4.01 11.19
N ILE A 739 -39.54 3.65 12.48
CA ILE A 739 -38.29 3.37 13.19
C ILE A 739 -37.50 2.24 12.54
N ALA A 740 -38.13 1.14 12.14
CA ALA A 740 -37.44 0.02 11.49
C ALA A 740 -36.80 0.43 10.15
N ARG A 741 -37.51 1.24 9.34
CA ARG A 741 -37.00 1.77 8.07
C ARG A 741 -35.91 2.84 8.28
N TYR A 742 -36.11 3.74 9.24
CA TYR A 742 -35.17 4.80 9.59
C TYR A 742 -33.86 4.25 10.17
N GLU A 743 -33.90 3.28 11.08
CA GLU A 743 -32.68 2.68 11.64
C GLU A 743 -31.89 1.90 10.57
N ARG A 744 -32.58 1.19 9.65
CA ARG A 744 -31.93 0.63 8.46
C ARG A 744 -31.28 1.73 7.62
N ALA A 745 -31.98 2.81 7.33
CA ALA A 745 -31.47 3.92 6.53
C ALA A 745 -30.27 4.65 7.18
N ARG A 746 -30.25 4.76 8.51
CA ARG A 746 -29.27 5.57 9.26
C ARG A 746 -28.05 4.81 9.75
N PHE A 747 -28.15 3.49 9.94
CA PHE A 747 -27.11 2.64 10.56
C PHE A 747 -26.68 1.43 9.69
N SER A 748 -27.24 1.25 8.49
CA SER A 748 -26.76 0.28 7.50
C SER A 748 -25.37 0.67 6.94
N SER A 749 -24.53 -0.32 6.64
CA SER A 749 -23.30 -0.17 5.85
C SER A 749 -23.52 -0.27 4.34
N ARG A 750 -24.77 -0.11 3.91
CA ARG A 750 -25.22 0.01 2.52
C ARG A 750 -26.16 1.19 2.40
N ASP A 751 -25.91 2.08 1.46
CA ASP A 751 -26.77 3.20 1.14
C ASP A 751 -28.10 2.74 0.51
N LEU A 752 -29.14 3.56 0.62
CA LEU A 752 -30.48 3.25 0.11
C LEU A 752 -30.57 3.35 -1.41
N HIS A 753 -31.32 2.44 -2.01
CA HIS A 753 -31.85 2.61 -3.38
C HIS A 753 -33.06 3.54 -3.41
N GLU A 754 -33.37 4.12 -4.56
CA GLU A 754 -34.45 5.10 -4.72
C GLU A 754 -35.81 4.59 -4.21
N ASN A 755 -36.17 3.34 -4.52
CA ASN A 755 -37.39 2.72 -4.03
C ASN A 755 -37.44 2.60 -2.49
N GLU A 756 -36.33 2.27 -1.84
CA GLU A 756 -36.26 2.16 -0.37
C GLU A 756 -36.39 3.54 0.29
N PHE A 757 -35.81 4.58 -0.32
CA PHE A 757 -35.97 5.97 0.11
C PHE A 757 -37.41 6.45 -0.07
N ARG A 758 -38.03 6.21 -1.23
CA ARG A 758 -39.44 6.56 -1.50
C ARG A 758 -40.38 5.87 -0.51
N GLU A 759 -40.19 4.58 -0.21
CA GLU A 759 -40.97 3.88 0.83
C GLU A 759 -40.77 4.47 2.23
N LEU A 760 -39.53 4.82 2.63
CA LEU A 760 -39.26 5.51 3.90
C LEU A 760 -40.00 6.85 3.97
N MET A 761 -39.98 7.65 2.89
CA MET A 761 -40.68 8.93 2.83
C MET A 761 -42.20 8.78 2.82
N HIS A 762 -42.76 7.72 2.25
CA HIS A 762 -44.19 7.40 2.35
C HIS A 762 -44.61 7.09 3.79
N VAL A 763 -43.88 6.22 4.50
CA VAL A 763 -44.17 5.88 5.90
C VAL A 763 -43.93 7.06 6.84
N PHE A 764 -42.92 7.90 6.56
CA PHE A 764 -42.72 9.18 7.26
C PHE A 764 -43.90 10.14 7.06
N ALA A 765 -44.39 10.30 5.83
CA ALA A 765 -45.57 11.12 5.56
C ALA A 765 -46.85 10.55 6.20
N GLU A 766 -46.94 9.23 6.39
CA GLU A 766 -48.01 8.60 7.16
C GLU A 766 -47.87 8.86 8.67
N LEU A 767 -46.66 8.82 9.21
CA LEU A 767 -46.35 9.16 10.60
C LEU A 767 -46.72 10.62 10.92
N LEU A 768 -46.42 11.58 10.04
CA LEU A 768 -46.82 12.97 10.24
C LEU A 768 -48.34 13.20 10.12
N ARG A 769 -49.07 12.30 9.43
CA ARG A 769 -50.54 12.33 9.33
C ARG A 769 -51.24 11.60 10.48
N SER A 770 -50.60 10.61 11.10
CA SER A 770 -51.10 9.90 12.28
C SER A 770 -50.89 10.66 13.60
N MET A 771 -50.14 11.77 13.55
CA MET A 771 -49.97 12.69 14.67
C MET A 771 -51.19 13.60 14.87
N THR A 772 -51.82 13.45 16.02
CA THR A 772 -53.02 14.17 16.47
C THR A 772 -52.77 14.85 17.81
N GLY A 773 -53.53 15.90 18.14
CA GLY A 773 -53.42 16.61 19.42
C GLY A 773 -53.66 15.71 20.64
N LEU A 774 -53.05 16.10 21.76
CA LEU A 774 -53.08 15.38 23.04
C LEU A 774 -54.49 14.98 23.49
N ASN A 775 -54.57 13.83 24.18
CA ASN A 775 -55.81 13.37 24.77
C ASN A 775 -56.32 14.36 25.84
N PRO A 776 -57.59 14.81 25.81
CA PRO A 776 -58.11 15.81 26.75
C PRO A 776 -57.97 15.45 28.24
N ARG A 777 -57.81 14.17 28.59
CA ARG A 777 -57.53 13.74 29.97
C ARG A 777 -56.10 14.06 30.39
N VAL A 778 -55.12 13.71 29.56
CA VAL A 778 -53.70 14.01 29.81
C VAL A 778 -53.46 15.52 29.82
N LEU A 779 -54.15 16.26 28.94
CA LEU A 779 -54.12 17.72 28.96
C LEU A 779 -54.66 18.29 30.29
N ALA A 780 -55.78 17.77 30.79
CA ALA A 780 -56.34 18.20 32.08
C ALA A 780 -55.45 17.80 33.27
N GLU A 781 -54.80 16.64 33.24
CA GLU A 781 -53.84 16.21 34.27
C GLU A 781 -52.60 17.12 34.29
N LEU A 782 -52.04 17.48 33.13
CA LEU A 782 -50.93 18.43 33.02
C LEU A 782 -51.31 19.85 33.46
N GLN A 783 -52.53 20.30 33.17
CA GLN A 783 -53.03 21.62 33.57
C GLN A 783 -53.41 21.70 35.05
N ALA A 784 -53.76 20.58 35.70
CA ALA A 784 -54.06 20.51 37.12
C ALA A 784 -52.81 20.35 38.01
N ALA A 785 -51.71 19.78 37.48
CA ALA A 785 -50.49 19.51 38.25
C ALA A 785 -49.85 20.75 38.89
N GLU A 786 -50.04 21.94 38.30
CA GLU A 786 -49.53 23.21 38.84
C GLU A 786 -50.51 23.93 39.78
N GLU A 787 -51.80 23.54 39.84
CA GLU A 787 -52.73 24.14 40.81
C GLU A 787 -52.39 23.75 42.26
N GLU A 788 -51.65 22.66 42.48
CA GLU A 788 -51.11 22.28 43.80
C GLU A 788 -49.74 22.91 44.10
N ASP A 789 -48.87 23.12 43.10
CA ASP A 789 -47.52 23.69 43.26
C ASP A 789 -47.45 25.24 43.16
N GLY A 790 -48.55 25.91 42.79
CA GLY A 790 -48.66 27.37 42.63
C GLY A 790 -48.50 28.23 43.90
N ALA A 791 -47.80 27.73 44.92
CA ALA A 791 -47.69 28.32 46.26
C ALA A 791 -46.30 28.91 46.62
N SER A 792 -45.25 28.81 45.77
CA SER A 792 -44.06 29.67 45.91
C SER A 792 -43.11 29.71 44.70
N SER A 793 -43.10 30.81 43.94
CA SER A 793 -41.99 31.78 43.94
C SER A 793 -42.12 32.81 42.80
N GLN A 794 -41.60 34.02 43.03
CA GLN A 794 -41.45 35.05 41.98
C GLN A 794 -40.00 35.02 41.47
N THR A 795 -39.81 34.89 40.16
CA THR A 795 -38.64 35.43 39.45
C THR A 795 -39.09 36.02 38.12
N GLU A 796 -38.40 37.06 37.68
CA GLU A 796 -38.89 37.98 36.64
C GLU A 796 -38.54 37.49 35.23
N SER A 797 -39.36 37.87 34.25
CA SER A 797 -39.10 37.62 32.83
C SER A 797 -38.19 38.71 32.24
N GLU A 798 -37.11 38.33 31.58
CA GLU A 798 -36.46 39.19 30.59
C GLU A 798 -36.61 38.59 29.19
N SER A 799 -37.12 39.40 28.27
CA SER A 799 -37.38 39.05 26.88
C SER A 799 -36.45 39.82 25.95
N ILE A 800 -35.63 39.12 25.15
CA ILE A 800 -34.86 39.72 24.06
C ILE A 800 -35.06 38.88 22.79
N ILE A 801 -35.61 39.50 21.74
CA ILE A 801 -35.66 38.95 20.39
C ILE A 801 -35.15 40.01 19.40
N GLY A 802 -34.22 39.60 18.54
CA GLY A 802 -33.96 40.19 17.23
C GLY A 802 -32.72 41.09 17.12
N PRO A 803 -32.25 41.33 15.88
CA PRO A 803 -32.76 40.81 14.60
C PRO A 803 -31.89 39.68 14.00
N SER A 804 -32.28 39.23 12.81
CA SER A 804 -31.46 38.46 11.86
C SER A 804 -30.30 39.30 11.30
N ASP A 805 -29.31 38.59 10.74
CA ASP A 805 -28.60 38.81 9.45
C ASP A 805 -27.12 38.43 9.63
N GLU A 806 -26.37 37.82 8.71
CA GLU A 806 -26.53 36.99 7.50
C GLU A 806 -25.07 36.66 7.08
N GLU A 807 -24.79 35.57 6.35
CA GLU A 807 -23.47 35.16 5.81
C GLU A 807 -22.30 34.87 6.80
N GLY A 808 -21.35 34.00 6.38
CA GLY A 808 -20.09 33.71 7.09
C GLY A 808 -19.67 32.23 7.09
N GLU A 809 -18.69 31.87 6.26
CA GLU A 809 -18.18 30.48 6.12
C GLU A 809 -17.01 30.16 7.09
N THR A 810 -16.48 28.93 6.96
CA THR A 810 -15.17 28.41 7.43
C THR A 810 -15.00 28.02 8.91
N GLU A 811 -15.04 26.69 9.09
CA GLU A 811 -14.07 25.81 9.78
C GLU A 811 -13.10 26.33 10.87
N THR A 812 -13.05 25.53 11.94
CA THR A 812 -11.88 25.13 12.76
C THR A 812 -10.97 26.17 13.45
N ILE A 813 -11.10 26.20 14.79
CA ILE A 813 -10.04 25.89 15.77
C ILE A 813 -10.82 25.52 17.07
N ASP A 814 -10.73 24.31 17.64
CA ASP A 814 -9.58 23.53 18.14
C ASP A 814 -9.02 24.07 19.48
N SER A 815 -8.39 23.18 20.27
CA SER A 815 -7.74 23.42 21.57
C SER A 815 -8.65 23.76 22.77
N PHE A 816 -8.27 23.50 24.04
CA PHE A 816 -7.54 22.37 24.65
C PHE A 816 -7.75 22.42 26.19
N GLN A 817 -7.40 21.32 26.88
CA GLN A 817 -6.96 21.26 28.30
C GLN A 817 -7.84 21.79 29.45
N ASP A 818 -8.24 20.81 30.27
CA ASP A 818 -8.05 20.75 31.73
C ASP A 818 -7.48 21.97 32.49
N SER A 819 -8.12 22.29 33.63
CA SER A 819 -7.38 22.50 34.89
C SER A 819 -8.25 22.32 36.14
N GLU A 820 -7.56 21.91 37.21
CA GLU A 820 -8.06 21.36 38.47
C GLU A 820 -9.02 22.23 39.33
N GLY A 821 -9.92 21.54 40.03
CA GLY A 821 -10.14 21.78 41.47
C GLY A 821 -11.33 22.65 41.91
N VAL A 822 -11.70 22.67 43.21
CA VAL A 822 -11.31 21.78 44.32
C VAL A 822 -12.32 21.87 45.49
N LEU A 823 -12.57 20.76 46.22
CA LEU A 823 -13.29 20.66 47.51
C LEU A 823 -14.81 21.06 47.55
N SER A 824 -15.63 20.71 48.56
CA SER A 824 -15.74 19.51 49.43
C SER A 824 -16.97 19.60 50.36
N ARG A 825 -17.49 18.44 50.82
CA ARG A 825 -18.55 18.21 51.85
C ARG A 825 -20.00 18.60 51.42
N GLY A 826 -21.05 17.82 51.69
CA GLY A 826 -21.14 16.42 52.15
C GLY A 826 -21.80 16.21 53.52
N ARG A 827 -23.02 15.64 53.51
CA ARG A 827 -23.83 14.99 54.57
C ARG A 827 -25.27 14.82 54.02
N SER A 828 -26.18 13.97 54.53
CA SER A 828 -26.10 12.63 55.13
C SER A 828 -27.51 12.18 55.55
N ASN A 829 -27.97 10.98 55.18
CA ASN A 829 -28.61 10.01 56.10
C ASN A 829 -29.11 8.75 55.37
N SER A 830 -29.31 7.69 56.14
CA SER A 830 -29.76 6.36 55.70
C SER A 830 -31.16 6.05 56.22
N LEU A 831 -31.81 5.05 55.63
CA LEU A 831 -32.57 4.04 56.37
C LEU A 831 -32.66 2.72 55.57
N ARG A 832 -32.74 1.59 56.28
CA ARG A 832 -32.81 0.22 55.75
C ARG A 832 -33.58 -0.66 56.74
N PRO A 833 -34.32 -1.68 56.27
CA PRO A 833 -34.10 -3.07 56.74
C PRO A 833 -33.74 -3.99 55.54
N SER A 834 -32.88 -5.02 55.58
CA SER A 834 -32.72 -6.20 56.49
C SER A 834 -33.77 -7.30 56.23
N ASN A 835 -33.53 -8.62 56.36
CA ASN A 835 -32.36 -9.44 56.75
C ASN A 835 -32.57 -10.90 56.24
N ALA A 836 -31.66 -11.88 56.25
CA ALA A 836 -30.25 -12.04 56.68
C ALA A 836 -29.49 -12.82 55.55
N SER A 837 -28.60 -13.83 55.66
CA SER A 837 -27.89 -14.62 56.70
C SER A 837 -26.68 -15.31 56.01
N SER A 838 -25.41 -15.12 56.41
CA SER A 838 -24.58 -15.96 57.32
C SER A 838 -24.45 -17.45 56.93
N TRP A 839 -23.28 -18.12 56.99
CA TRP A 839 -22.03 -17.93 57.77
C TRP A 839 -20.77 -18.07 56.85
N ASP A 840 -19.62 -17.43 57.07
CA ASP A 840 -18.58 -17.61 58.12
C ASP A 840 -17.96 -19.04 58.19
N ALA A 841 -16.64 -19.28 58.27
CA ALA A 841 -15.46 -18.39 58.23
C ALA A 841 -14.10 -19.16 58.12
N ARG A 842 -12.98 -18.38 58.05
CA ARG A 842 -11.57 -18.69 58.44
C ARG A 842 -10.62 -19.41 57.46
N SER A 843 -9.34 -19.05 57.63
CA SER A 843 -8.15 -19.46 56.86
C SER A 843 -7.08 -20.10 57.76
N ALA A 844 -6.23 -21.01 57.23
CA ALA A 844 -4.87 -21.28 57.75
C ALA A 844 -3.95 -22.18 56.86
N ALA A 845 -2.73 -21.70 56.67
CA ALA A 845 -1.40 -22.35 56.52
C ALA A 845 -1.16 -23.86 56.17
N ARG A 846 -0.29 -24.04 55.15
CA ARG A 846 0.95 -24.90 55.06
C ARG A 846 1.09 -26.22 55.88
N GLN A 847 1.46 -27.32 55.19
CA GLN A 847 2.69 -28.17 55.35
C GLN A 847 2.67 -29.30 54.27
N HIS A 848 3.73 -29.57 53.48
CA HIS A 848 4.99 -30.35 53.70
C HIS A 848 4.85 -31.90 53.76
N GLY A 849 5.73 -32.62 53.02
CA GLY A 849 5.83 -34.11 52.93
C GLY A 849 5.54 -34.64 51.51
N ARG A 850 6.47 -34.82 50.54
CA ARG A 850 7.85 -35.35 50.45
C ARG A 850 7.93 -36.91 50.33
N TRP A 851 8.67 -37.37 49.30
CA TRP A 851 9.25 -38.72 49.04
C TRP A 851 8.57 -39.70 48.05
N SER A 852 9.30 -39.95 46.93
CA SER A 852 9.39 -41.20 46.14
C SER A 852 10.33 -42.22 46.85
N PRO A 853 10.77 -43.41 46.32
CA PRO A 853 10.86 -43.94 44.93
C PRO A 853 10.19 -45.34 44.75
N VAL A 854 10.33 -46.17 43.68
CA VAL A 854 11.50 -47.00 43.22
C VAL A 854 11.20 -47.62 41.82
N TRP A 855 12.25 -48.03 41.07
CA TRP A 855 12.21 -48.78 39.78
C TRP A 855 11.58 -50.22 39.91
N SER A 856 11.28 -51.02 38.88
CA SER A 856 12.07 -51.33 37.67
C SER A 856 11.38 -52.30 36.68
N ARG A 857 12.03 -52.48 35.51
CA ARG A 857 12.02 -53.64 34.57
C ARG A 857 10.79 -53.91 33.66
N ARG A 858 11.09 -53.83 32.35
CA ARG A 858 10.49 -54.58 31.21
C ARG A 858 10.94 -56.08 31.27
N PRO A 859 10.62 -56.99 30.30
CA PRO A 859 9.78 -56.86 29.10
C PRO A 859 8.79 -58.02 28.84
N ASN A 860 7.92 -57.89 27.82
CA ASN A 860 7.97 -58.83 26.69
C ASN A 860 7.34 -58.25 25.40
N THR A 861 7.58 -58.92 24.26
CA THR A 861 7.13 -58.51 22.92
C THR A 861 5.96 -59.34 22.40
N ARG A 862 5.09 -58.73 21.58
CA ARG A 862 4.36 -59.39 20.47
C ARG A 862 3.89 -58.32 19.49
N GLY A 863 4.24 -58.45 18.21
CA GLY A 863 3.87 -57.49 17.16
C GLY A 863 2.80 -58.01 16.21
N ARG A 864 2.23 -57.11 15.41
CA ARG A 864 1.58 -57.43 14.14
C ARG A 864 1.78 -56.27 13.15
N ALA A 865 1.64 -56.56 11.86
CA ALA A 865 2.11 -55.69 10.77
C ALA A 865 1.22 -54.45 10.53
N MET A 866 1.80 -53.44 9.89
CA MET A 866 1.08 -52.31 9.31
C MET A 866 0.49 -52.71 7.95
N GLU A 867 -0.74 -52.28 7.68
CA GLU A 867 -1.24 -52.00 6.33
C GLU A 867 -1.77 -50.55 6.29
N PRO A 868 -1.71 -49.86 5.13
CA PRO A 868 -1.98 -48.43 5.07
C PRO A 868 -3.47 -48.09 4.89
N PRO A 869 -4.04 -47.14 5.66
CA PRO A 869 -5.35 -46.58 5.36
C PRO A 869 -5.29 -45.69 4.10
N ARG A 870 -6.26 -45.87 3.21
CA ARG A 870 -6.34 -45.24 1.89
C ARG A 870 -6.86 -43.80 1.96
N THR A 871 -6.45 -42.95 1.03
CA THR A 871 -7.01 -41.61 0.80
C THR A 871 -8.47 -41.66 0.32
N PRO A 872 -9.42 -40.95 0.96
CA PRO A 872 -10.71 -40.62 0.37
C PRO A 872 -10.60 -39.49 -0.66
N SER A 873 -11.55 -39.40 -1.59
CA SER A 873 -11.54 -38.47 -2.72
C SER A 873 -12.28 -37.15 -2.46
N MET A 874 -12.01 -36.14 -3.30
CA MET A 874 -12.78 -34.89 -3.32
C MET A 874 -14.22 -35.14 -3.79
N ARG A 875 -15.22 -34.93 -2.91
CA ARG A 875 -16.50 -34.22 -3.20
C ARG A 875 -17.49 -34.37 -2.04
N SER A 876 -17.73 -33.30 -1.30
CA SER A 876 -19.01 -33.01 -0.64
C SER A 876 -19.06 -31.55 -0.20
N LEU A 877 -19.92 -30.74 -0.83
CA LEU A 877 -20.20 -29.38 -0.38
C LEU A 877 -21.18 -29.44 0.79
N ARG A 878 -20.74 -29.09 1.99
CA ARG A 878 -21.61 -28.59 3.07
C ARG A 878 -20.87 -27.58 3.92
N ARG A 879 -21.48 -26.41 4.13
CA ARG A 879 -20.97 -25.40 5.06
C ARG A 879 -21.09 -25.94 6.49
N LEU A 880 -20.01 -25.83 7.26
CA LEU A 880 -20.05 -25.77 8.72
C LEU A 880 -19.45 -24.41 9.10
N PRO A 881 -20.11 -23.61 9.96
CA PRO A 881 -19.55 -22.33 10.39
C PRO A 881 -18.37 -22.56 11.33
N SER A 882 -17.27 -21.87 11.10
CA SER A 882 -16.11 -21.85 11.98
C SER A 882 -16.37 -20.93 13.17
N ASN A 883 -16.40 -21.47 14.38
CA ASN A 883 -16.27 -20.67 15.59
C ASN A 883 -14.82 -20.16 15.71
N SER A 884 -14.62 -18.87 15.44
CA SER A 884 -13.40 -18.12 15.78
C SER A 884 -13.84 -16.79 16.41
N SER A 885 -13.33 -16.50 17.61
CA SER A 885 -13.85 -15.47 18.51
C SER A 885 -13.22 -14.08 18.33
N GLY A 886 -14.05 -13.04 18.44
CA GLY A 886 -13.64 -11.62 18.47
C GLY A 886 -13.74 -10.97 17.10
N GLY A 887 -14.59 -9.93 16.95
CA GLY A 887 -14.74 -9.22 15.67
C GLY A 887 -15.96 -8.30 15.51
N SER A 888 -16.98 -8.40 16.36
CA SER A 888 -17.97 -7.33 16.60
C SER A 888 -18.79 -7.63 17.86
N VAL A 889 -19.27 -6.58 18.54
CA VAL A 889 -20.27 -6.70 19.62
C VAL A 889 -21.70 -6.67 19.05
N ILE A 890 -21.85 -6.21 17.80
CA ILE A 890 -23.12 -5.98 17.10
C ILE A 890 -23.08 -6.71 15.75
N HIS A 891 -24.01 -7.65 15.54
CA HIS A 891 -24.20 -8.30 14.24
C HIS A 891 -25.65 -8.18 13.79
N LEU A 892 -25.86 -7.94 12.49
CA LEU A 892 -27.20 -7.88 11.87
C LEU A 892 -27.89 -9.25 11.92
N VAL A 893 -29.19 -9.25 12.19
CA VAL A 893 -30.05 -10.44 12.29
C VAL A 893 -31.31 -10.20 11.46
N GLU A 894 -31.81 -11.23 10.78
CA GLU A 894 -33.16 -11.21 10.20
C GLU A 894 -34.20 -11.11 11.32
N ALA A 895 -34.78 -9.92 11.49
CA ALA A 895 -35.89 -9.66 12.40
C ALA A 895 -37.07 -10.60 12.06
N ARG A 896 -37.64 -11.24 13.10
CA ARG A 896 -38.73 -12.22 12.98
C ARG A 896 -40.07 -11.70 13.49
N GLY A 897 -40.07 -10.57 14.19
CA GLY A 897 -41.25 -9.79 14.53
C GLY A 897 -40.96 -8.28 14.52
N PRO A 898 -42.00 -7.42 14.54
CA PRO A 898 -41.86 -5.95 14.45
C PRO A 898 -41.19 -5.32 15.69
N SER A 899 -41.01 -6.08 16.76
CA SER A 899 -40.30 -5.68 17.99
C SER A 899 -38.82 -6.09 18.02
N ASP A 900 -38.35 -6.90 17.07
CA ASP A 900 -36.95 -7.34 17.05
C ASP A 900 -36.05 -6.20 16.57
N LEU A 901 -34.94 -5.99 17.27
CA LEU A 901 -33.87 -5.13 16.77
C LEU A 901 -33.24 -5.80 15.53
N PRO A 902 -32.90 -5.06 14.45
CA PRO A 902 -32.23 -5.61 13.28
C PRO A 902 -30.78 -6.04 13.55
N TYR A 903 -30.31 -5.91 14.80
CA TYR A 903 -29.00 -6.30 15.29
C TYR A 903 -29.11 -6.94 16.68
N ALA A 904 -28.20 -7.86 17.00
CA ALA A 904 -28.12 -8.52 18.30
C ALA A 904 -26.80 -8.22 19.02
N PHE A 905 -26.89 -7.97 20.34
CA PHE A 905 -25.75 -7.84 21.24
C PHE A 905 -25.39 -9.19 21.85
N ASN A 906 -24.11 -9.54 21.85
CA ASN A 906 -23.64 -10.82 22.39
C ASN A 906 -22.78 -10.59 23.65
N PHE A 907 -23.43 -10.42 24.81
CA PHE A 907 -22.75 -10.35 26.09
C PHE A 907 -22.15 -11.72 26.45
N GLY A 908 -20.83 -11.78 26.59
CA GLY A 908 -20.08 -13.02 26.87
C GLY A 908 -20.30 -13.55 28.29
N GLY A 909 -21.45 -14.15 28.55
CA GLY A 909 -21.82 -14.76 29.83
C GLY A 909 -22.41 -16.16 29.66
N SER A 910 -22.05 -17.07 30.56
CA SER A 910 -22.45 -18.49 30.49
C SER A 910 -23.93 -18.69 30.81
N ARG A 911 -24.69 -19.23 29.85
CA ARG A 911 -26.00 -19.86 30.12
C ARG A 911 -25.81 -21.19 30.86
N GLU A 912 -25.94 -21.18 32.17
CA GLU A 912 -26.50 -22.34 32.86
C GLU A 912 -27.99 -22.51 32.50
N ARG A 913 -28.55 -23.70 32.73
CA ARG A 913 -29.95 -24.00 32.43
C ARG A 913 -30.79 -23.92 33.70
N LEU A 914 -31.86 -23.13 33.65
CA LEU A 914 -33.16 -23.42 34.25
C LEU A 914 -34.23 -22.88 33.30
#